data_AF-A0A2W4TDA0-F1
#
_entry.id   AF-A0A2W4TDA0-F1
#
_cell.length_a   1.000
_cell.length_b   1.000
_cell.length_c   1.000
_cell.angle_alpha   90.00
_cell.angle_beta   90.00
_cell.angle_gamma   90.00
#
_symmetry.space_group_name_H-M   'P 1'
#
loop_
_entity.id
_entity.type
_entity.pdbx_description
1 polymer ?
#
loop_
_entity_poly.entity_id
_entity_poly.type
_entity_poly.pdbx_seq_one_letter_code
_entity_poly.pdbx_strand_id
1 'polypeptide(L)'
;MTTDITEPQERLEPHRMAAADVLTALGTNAQSGLSARDAEERLLRFGRNELASKKPVPGWRKFLQQFANVLIILLLIAGAVSAVLWLYQDASALPYEALAIFAIVLLNATMGYVQQARAEEALAALRRMTADEAAVIRDGTTQVIPAAEIVPGDIILLEEGDRVPADGRLIESVSLHAAEAALTGKSLPVKKNMDPIAADSPIGDRHNMVFAGTAVTQGHGRAVVTATGMQTQMGRIAGMLGETPDEVTPLQVELDRVGKLLGAVVVGIAFVIIATILLVEDIRGFAIFDVLILGVALAVAAVPEGLPAVVTAVLSIGVQRMARRYAIVRHLAAVETLGSANVIASDKTGTLTRNEMTVRAVVTASGRAMLSGTGYAPEGEVTQDNGEPIGDAMRAELELALTIADRANNAELRNSDGRWTVQGDPTEGALIAAARKFGLAAETLGARYPRIAEIPFSSERKLMSTVHADAHDTDRLLVMTKGAPDVLLSRCTHELVAEDIRLLTDARRSEIQAANDGLAEQALRTLAVAFRHLPKRGTEPELFSESIESDLVFVGLFGLLDPPREEARDSVQRAKNAGIRTIMVTGDHPKTAAVIARELGIATDGRAISGAELDRMSDEELDRVVREVSVYARVNPEHKLRIVNALQRQGLTVAVTGDGVNDAPALKTANIGVAMGISGTDVSREAADIVLADDNFATIVAAIEEGRTIFANIRKFLRYLLSSNIGEVMTMFFGILLADVIGLAGTGGGLVLPLVATQILWINLVTDGAPALALGLDPSNEDVMNRPPRPPGEGVLTGEMWRGIIFVGVIMAAGTLLVLDACLPGGLIEGNGTLAYAQTMAFTTLVMFQLFNVLNARSDERSAFHGLLTNRWLWGAIALSVVLQALVIYVPPLQKAFSTTALTFTDWIYCAAVASSVLWLRELSKTLKQL
;
A
#
# COMPACT_ATOMS: atom_id res chain seq x y z
N MET A 1 -41.43 -11.40 8.58
CA MET A 1 -42.10 -11.02 9.84
C MET A 1 -41.08 -11.14 10.95
N THR A 2 -40.38 -10.05 11.22
CA THR A 2 -39.45 -9.90 12.34
C THR A 2 -40.08 -8.84 13.24
N THR A 3 -40.47 -9.26 14.42
CA THR A 3 -41.04 -8.43 15.48
C THR A 3 -40.09 -7.32 15.85
N ASP A 4 -40.49 -6.07 15.61
CA ASP A 4 -39.95 -4.87 16.22
C ASP A 4 -40.10 -5.00 17.74
N ILE A 5 -38.98 -5.18 18.43
CA ILE A 5 -38.89 -4.98 19.88
C ILE A 5 -38.11 -3.68 20.08
N THR A 6 -38.78 -2.55 19.88
CA THR A 6 -38.34 -1.26 20.42
C THR A 6 -39.18 -0.96 21.66
N GLU A 7 -38.82 -1.57 22.80
CA GLU A 7 -39.11 -0.91 24.08
C GLU A 7 -38.22 0.35 24.17
N PRO A 8 -38.76 1.49 24.62
CA PRO A 8 -37.95 2.68 24.83
C PRO A 8 -37.11 2.45 26.10
N GLN A 9 -35.90 1.93 25.94
CA GLN A 9 -34.87 2.16 26.96
C GLN A 9 -34.75 3.68 27.12
N GLU A 10 -34.96 4.20 28.33
CA GLU A 10 -34.66 5.59 28.68
C GLU A 10 -33.30 5.92 28.08
N ARG A 11 -33.28 6.82 27.08
CA ARG A 11 -32.04 7.20 26.41
C ARG A 11 -31.17 7.85 27.45
N LEU A 12 -30.12 7.15 27.89
CA LEU A 12 -29.06 7.74 28.67
C LEU A 12 -28.61 9.02 27.94
N GLU A 13 -28.64 10.17 28.61
CA GLU A 13 -28.16 11.44 28.08
C GLU A 13 -26.80 11.74 28.74
N PRO A 14 -25.70 11.13 28.29
CA PRO A 14 -24.47 11.03 29.10
C PRO A 14 -23.82 12.41 29.30
N HIS A 15 -24.04 13.31 28.35
CA HIS A 15 -23.57 14.70 28.40
C HIS A 15 -24.19 15.52 29.54
N ARG A 16 -25.36 15.12 30.06
CA ARG A 16 -26.05 15.82 31.17
C ARG A 16 -25.71 15.27 32.54
N MET A 17 -25.09 14.08 32.58
CA MET A 17 -24.78 13.36 33.80
C MET A 17 -23.33 13.59 34.23
N ALA A 18 -23.07 13.44 35.52
CA ALA A 18 -21.71 13.34 36.02
C ALA A 18 -21.08 12.04 35.53
N ALA A 19 -19.76 12.05 35.32
CA ALA A 19 -19.05 10.91 34.75
C ALA A 19 -19.22 9.64 35.62
N ALA A 20 -19.27 9.79 36.94
CA ALA A 20 -19.53 8.71 37.90
C ALA A 20 -20.91 8.06 37.74
N ASP A 21 -21.95 8.84 37.42
CA ASP A 21 -23.31 8.32 37.23
C ASP A 21 -23.40 7.52 35.92
N VAL A 22 -22.70 7.97 34.86
CA VAL A 22 -22.63 7.26 33.57
C VAL A 22 -21.89 5.93 33.74
N LEU A 23 -20.77 5.91 34.47
CA LEU A 23 -20.04 4.68 34.80
C LEU A 23 -20.93 3.68 35.58
N THR A 24 -21.69 4.18 36.55
CA THR A 24 -22.62 3.35 37.34
C THR A 24 -23.74 2.79 36.47
N ALA A 25 -24.34 3.61 35.60
CA ALA A 25 -25.42 3.18 34.72
C ALA A 25 -24.97 2.16 33.66
N LEU A 26 -23.71 2.24 33.21
CA LEU A 26 -23.09 1.29 32.29
C LEU A 26 -22.45 0.09 32.99
N GLY A 27 -22.47 0.05 34.32
CA GLY A 27 -21.90 -1.02 35.14
C GLY A 27 -20.41 -1.25 34.87
N THR A 28 -19.62 -0.18 34.75
CA THR A 28 -18.18 -0.23 34.45
C THR A 28 -17.37 0.55 35.49
N ASN A 29 -16.12 0.14 35.73
CA ASN A 29 -15.25 0.74 36.74
C ASN A 29 -14.20 1.65 36.09
N ALA A 30 -14.06 2.88 36.60
CA ALA A 30 -13.14 3.88 36.06
C ALA A 30 -11.67 3.46 36.01
N GLN A 31 -11.20 2.56 36.88
CA GLN A 31 -9.80 2.10 36.92
C GLN A 31 -9.61 0.75 36.26
N SER A 32 -10.50 -0.21 36.52
CA SER A 32 -10.35 -1.57 35.99
C SER A 32 -10.99 -1.80 34.62
N GLY A 33 -11.89 -0.91 34.18
CA GLY A 33 -12.68 -1.11 32.97
C GLY A 33 -13.63 -2.31 33.06
N LEU A 34 -14.01 -2.87 31.90
CA LEU A 34 -14.83 -4.07 31.80
C LEU A 34 -13.99 -5.34 31.98
N SER A 35 -14.63 -6.42 32.42
CA SER A 35 -14.01 -7.76 32.34
C SER A 35 -14.07 -8.30 30.91
N ALA A 36 -13.11 -9.15 30.52
CA ALA A 36 -13.14 -9.77 29.19
C ALA A 36 -14.46 -10.50 28.89
N ARG A 37 -15.05 -11.15 29.91
CA ARG A 37 -16.35 -11.83 29.78
C ARG A 37 -17.51 -10.86 29.55
N ASP A 38 -17.56 -9.76 30.30
CA ASP A 38 -18.62 -8.75 30.12
C ASP A 38 -18.53 -8.08 28.75
N ALA A 39 -17.31 -7.85 28.27
CA ALA A 39 -17.08 -7.30 26.94
C ALA A 39 -17.61 -8.26 25.84
N GLU A 40 -17.35 -9.56 25.95
CA GLU A 40 -17.83 -10.57 24.99
C GLU A 40 -19.36 -10.70 25.01
N GLU A 41 -19.99 -10.74 26.19
CA GLU A 41 -21.46 -10.78 26.32
C GLU A 41 -22.11 -9.52 25.72
N ARG A 42 -21.50 -8.34 25.91
CA ARG A 42 -21.97 -7.08 25.31
C ARG A 42 -21.75 -7.04 23.80
N LEU A 43 -20.67 -7.61 23.28
CA LEU A 43 -20.41 -7.67 21.85
C LEU A 43 -21.48 -8.50 21.13
N LEU A 44 -21.92 -9.61 21.73
CA LEU A 44 -23.04 -10.41 21.23
C LEU A 44 -24.38 -9.64 21.26
N ARG A 45 -24.59 -8.76 22.26
CA ARG A 45 -25.83 -8.01 22.44
C ARG A 45 -25.93 -6.76 21.57
N PHE A 46 -24.88 -5.94 21.52
CA PHE A 46 -24.86 -4.65 20.82
C PHE A 46 -24.33 -4.78 19.39
N GLY A 47 -23.67 -5.90 19.07
CA GLY A 47 -22.97 -6.08 17.80
C GLY A 47 -21.62 -5.36 17.77
N ARG A 48 -20.93 -5.51 16.64
CA ARG A 48 -19.62 -4.87 16.40
C ARG A 48 -19.77 -3.35 16.25
N ASN A 49 -18.76 -2.61 16.70
CA ASN A 49 -18.65 -1.17 16.51
C ASN A 49 -18.25 -0.85 15.05
N GLU A 50 -19.18 -1.11 14.13
CA GLU A 50 -19.01 -0.87 12.69
C GLU A 50 -20.27 -0.21 12.14
N LEU A 51 -20.10 0.65 11.13
CA LEU A 51 -21.23 1.19 10.38
C LEU A 51 -21.86 0.07 9.54
N ALA A 52 -23.19 0.08 9.42
CA ALA A 52 -23.90 -0.95 8.69
C ALA A 52 -23.52 -0.91 7.20
N SER A 53 -22.69 -1.86 6.77
CA SER A 53 -22.38 -2.09 5.36
C SER A 53 -23.51 -2.89 4.67
N LYS A 54 -23.57 -2.79 3.33
CA LYS A 54 -24.53 -3.55 2.51
C LYS A 54 -24.44 -5.04 2.87
N LYS A 55 -25.59 -5.67 3.16
CA LYS A 55 -25.64 -7.11 3.40
C LYS A 55 -24.97 -7.81 2.21
N PRO A 56 -23.96 -8.67 2.43
CA PRO A 56 -23.25 -9.32 1.34
C PRO A 56 -24.28 -10.09 0.50
N VAL A 57 -24.17 -9.94 -0.82
CA VAL A 57 -25.05 -10.67 -1.74
C VAL A 57 -24.83 -12.16 -1.49
N PRO A 58 -25.89 -12.94 -1.17
CA PRO A 58 -25.71 -14.35 -0.83
C PRO A 58 -25.17 -15.12 -2.03
N GLY A 59 -24.34 -16.14 -1.77
CA GLY A 59 -23.60 -16.88 -2.79
C GLY A 59 -24.48 -17.42 -3.92
N TRP A 60 -25.67 -17.94 -3.60
CA TRP A 60 -26.63 -18.43 -4.60
C TRP A 60 -27.10 -17.33 -5.56
N ARG A 61 -27.28 -16.09 -5.07
CA ARG A 61 -27.69 -14.96 -5.90
C ARG A 61 -26.54 -14.46 -6.76
N LYS A 62 -25.31 -14.49 -6.24
CA LYS A 62 -24.08 -14.20 -7.02
C LYS A 62 -23.90 -15.21 -8.15
N PHE A 63 -24.18 -16.49 -7.88
CA PHE A 63 -24.16 -17.54 -8.89
C PHE A 63 -25.22 -17.30 -9.97
N LEU A 64 -26.47 -16.97 -9.59
CA LEU A 64 -27.53 -16.64 -10.56
C LEU A 64 -27.22 -15.36 -11.37
N GLN A 65 -26.52 -14.39 -10.80
CA GLN A 65 -26.08 -13.19 -11.51
C GLN A 65 -25.12 -13.50 -12.67
N GLN A 66 -24.37 -14.62 -12.62
CA GLN A 66 -23.53 -15.03 -13.75
C GLN A 66 -24.37 -15.27 -15.02
N PHE A 67 -25.64 -15.67 -14.88
CA PHE A 67 -26.54 -15.89 -16.01
C PHE A 67 -27.28 -14.61 -16.47
N ALA A 68 -27.09 -13.48 -15.78
CA ALA A 68 -27.77 -12.22 -16.12
C ALA A 68 -27.08 -11.46 -17.28
N ASN A 69 -25.91 -11.90 -17.71
CA ASN A 69 -25.20 -11.33 -18.85
C ASN A 69 -26.02 -11.55 -20.14
N VAL A 70 -26.23 -10.49 -20.92
CA VAL A 70 -26.98 -10.52 -22.19
C VAL A 70 -26.45 -11.59 -23.15
N LEU A 71 -25.13 -11.80 -23.23
CA LEU A 71 -24.54 -12.81 -24.10
C LEU A 71 -24.84 -14.23 -23.64
N ILE A 72 -24.79 -14.47 -22.33
CA ILE A 72 -25.14 -15.78 -21.74
C ILE A 72 -26.63 -16.06 -21.95
N ILE A 73 -27.50 -15.04 -21.80
CA ILE A 73 -28.93 -15.18 -22.10
C ILE A 73 -29.14 -15.54 -23.57
N LEU A 74 -28.44 -14.89 -24.49
CA LEU A 74 -28.51 -15.21 -25.93
C LEU A 74 -28.02 -16.64 -26.22
N LEU A 75 -26.96 -17.10 -25.56
CA LEU A 75 -26.49 -18.49 -25.67
C LEU A 75 -27.49 -19.49 -25.10
N LEU A 76 -28.13 -19.19 -23.97
CA LEU A 76 -29.18 -20.03 -23.40
C LEU A 76 -30.39 -20.11 -24.34
N ILE A 77 -30.76 -19.01 -25.00
CA ILE A 77 -31.78 -19.00 -26.04
C ILE A 77 -31.34 -19.86 -27.24
N ALA A 78 -30.10 -19.72 -27.72
CA ALA A 78 -29.56 -20.53 -28.81
C ALA A 78 -29.54 -22.04 -28.44
N GLY A 79 -29.13 -22.38 -27.23
CA GLY A 79 -29.17 -23.75 -26.70
C GLY A 79 -30.59 -24.30 -26.59
N ALA A 80 -31.56 -23.47 -26.16
CA ALA A 80 -32.97 -23.85 -26.13
C ALA A 80 -33.54 -24.07 -27.54
N VAL A 81 -33.21 -23.19 -28.50
CA VAL A 81 -33.60 -23.36 -29.90
C VAL A 81 -32.99 -24.63 -30.49
N SER A 82 -31.71 -24.91 -30.25
CA SER A 82 -31.05 -26.16 -30.66
C SER A 82 -31.75 -27.40 -30.08
N ALA A 83 -32.13 -27.37 -28.79
CA ALA A 83 -32.89 -28.46 -28.16
C ALA A 83 -34.29 -28.65 -28.79
N VAL A 84 -34.98 -27.56 -29.14
CA VAL A 84 -36.28 -27.62 -29.81
C VAL A 84 -36.14 -28.17 -31.24
N LEU A 85 -35.14 -27.71 -32.01
CA LEU A 85 -34.87 -28.24 -33.35
C LEU A 85 -34.57 -29.74 -33.31
N TRP A 86 -33.82 -30.19 -32.31
CA TRP A 86 -33.58 -31.62 -32.08
C TRP A 86 -34.87 -32.41 -31.86
N LEU A 87 -35.80 -31.91 -31.03
CA LEU A 87 -37.12 -32.55 -30.81
C LEU A 87 -37.94 -32.67 -32.10
N TYR A 88 -37.78 -31.75 -33.05
CA TYR A 88 -38.49 -31.76 -34.33
C TYR A 88 -37.81 -32.59 -35.41
N GLN A 89 -36.47 -32.67 -35.40
CA GLN A 89 -35.69 -33.31 -36.46
C GLN A 89 -35.28 -34.76 -36.17
N ASP A 90 -35.44 -35.24 -34.93
CA ASP A 90 -35.18 -36.62 -34.49
C ASP A 90 -33.79 -37.16 -34.92
N ALA A 91 -32.82 -36.25 -35.04
CA ALA A 91 -31.57 -36.50 -35.77
C ALA A 91 -30.49 -37.25 -34.96
N SER A 92 -30.64 -37.39 -33.63
CA SER A 92 -29.65 -38.08 -32.78
C SER A 92 -30.23 -38.52 -31.43
N ALA A 93 -29.60 -39.51 -30.76
CA ALA A 93 -30.10 -40.08 -29.51
C ALA A 93 -30.16 -39.12 -28.31
N LEU A 94 -29.38 -38.03 -28.33
CA LEU A 94 -29.34 -36.98 -27.31
C LEU A 94 -29.08 -35.62 -27.98
N PRO A 95 -29.59 -34.50 -27.45
CA PRO A 95 -29.32 -33.16 -27.98
C PRO A 95 -27.92 -32.68 -27.59
N TYR A 96 -26.88 -33.29 -28.17
CA TYR A 96 -25.48 -33.06 -27.77
C TYR A 96 -25.05 -31.60 -27.85
N GLU A 97 -25.46 -30.86 -28.90
CA GLU A 97 -25.12 -29.45 -29.07
C GLU A 97 -25.74 -28.56 -27.98
N ALA A 98 -27.04 -28.72 -27.72
CA ALA A 98 -27.71 -28.00 -26.64
C ALA A 98 -27.12 -28.35 -25.27
N LEU A 99 -26.87 -29.63 -25.01
CA LEU A 99 -26.22 -30.10 -23.77
C LEU A 99 -24.82 -29.50 -23.62
N ALA A 100 -24.05 -29.40 -24.70
CA ALA A 100 -22.73 -28.77 -24.71
C ALA A 100 -22.82 -27.27 -24.35
N ILE A 101 -23.73 -26.53 -24.98
CA ILE A 101 -23.95 -25.10 -24.68
C ILE A 101 -24.34 -24.93 -23.21
N PHE A 102 -25.32 -25.70 -22.71
CA PHE A 102 -25.72 -25.61 -21.30
C PHE A 102 -24.59 -26.00 -20.33
N ALA A 103 -23.81 -27.04 -20.65
CA ALA A 103 -22.68 -27.46 -19.83
C ALA A 103 -21.57 -26.41 -19.80
N ILE A 104 -21.25 -25.78 -20.93
CA ILE A 104 -20.24 -24.72 -20.99
C ILE A 104 -20.72 -23.46 -20.29
N VAL A 105 -21.98 -23.05 -20.46
CA VAL A 105 -22.56 -21.92 -19.73
C VAL A 105 -22.56 -22.19 -18.22
N LEU A 106 -22.90 -23.41 -17.79
CA LEU A 106 -22.82 -23.80 -16.39
C LEU A 106 -21.37 -23.77 -15.88
N LEU A 107 -20.42 -24.30 -16.65
CA LEU A 107 -18.99 -24.25 -16.32
C LEU A 107 -18.51 -22.79 -16.21
N ASN A 108 -18.94 -21.91 -17.11
CA ASN A 108 -18.63 -20.48 -17.08
C ASN A 108 -19.18 -19.83 -15.80
N ALA A 109 -20.45 -20.06 -15.49
CA ALA A 109 -21.06 -19.54 -14.28
C ALA A 109 -20.39 -20.07 -13.00
N THR A 110 -20.01 -21.36 -12.98
CA THR A 110 -19.27 -21.94 -11.85
C THR A 110 -17.87 -21.35 -11.72
N MET A 111 -17.11 -21.26 -12.81
CA MET A 111 -15.77 -20.68 -12.79
C MET A 111 -15.81 -19.20 -12.45
N GLY A 112 -16.71 -18.42 -13.05
CA GLY A 112 -16.94 -17.01 -12.72
C GLY A 112 -17.32 -16.82 -11.26
N TYR A 113 -18.22 -17.64 -10.72
CA TYR A 113 -18.56 -17.61 -9.28
C TYR A 113 -17.36 -17.93 -8.39
N VAL A 114 -16.59 -18.97 -8.70
CA VAL A 114 -15.40 -19.37 -7.91
C VAL A 114 -14.31 -18.29 -7.99
N GLN A 115 -14.05 -17.74 -9.18
CA GLN A 115 -13.08 -16.66 -9.38
C GLN A 115 -13.50 -15.41 -8.60
N GLN A 116 -14.76 -15.01 -8.71
CA GLN A 116 -15.32 -13.88 -7.97
C GLN A 116 -15.25 -14.10 -6.45
N ALA A 117 -15.65 -15.28 -5.97
CA ALA A 117 -15.61 -15.61 -4.55
C ALA A 117 -14.18 -15.57 -3.99
N ARG A 118 -13.20 -16.13 -4.72
CA ARG A 118 -11.78 -16.07 -4.34
C ARG A 118 -11.23 -14.64 -4.36
N ALA A 119 -11.61 -13.85 -5.36
CA ALA A 119 -11.21 -12.46 -5.45
C ALA A 119 -11.76 -11.65 -4.26
N GLU A 120 -13.04 -11.82 -3.94
CA GLU A 120 -13.68 -11.18 -2.80
C GLU A 120 -13.10 -11.65 -1.45
N GLU A 121 -12.78 -12.94 -1.30
CA GLU A 121 -12.14 -13.48 -0.10
C GLU A 121 -10.74 -12.89 0.09
N ALA A 122 -9.96 -12.78 -1.00
CA ALA A 122 -8.67 -12.12 -0.97
C ALA A 122 -8.79 -10.63 -0.57
N LEU A 123 -9.79 -9.93 -1.09
CA LEU A 123 -10.10 -8.54 -0.70
C LEU A 123 -10.57 -8.43 0.75
N ALA A 124 -11.37 -9.38 1.24
CA ALA A 124 -11.82 -9.41 2.62
C ALA A 124 -10.66 -9.65 3.59
N ALA A 125 -9.73 -10.55 3.24
CA ALA A 125 -8.50 -10.75 4.01
C ALA A 125 -7.67 -9.47 4.10
N LEU A 126 -7.56 -8.71 3.01
CA LEU A 126 -6.89 -7.41 3.00
C LEU A 126 -7.58 -6.39 3.90
N ARG A 127 -8.91 -6.27 3.84
CA ARG A 127 -9.68 -5.39 4.75
C ARG A 127 -9.46 -5.71 6.23
N ARG A 128 -9.24 -6.98 6.58
CA ARG A 128 -8.92 -7.38 7.97
C ARG A 128 -7.52 -6.93 8.40
N MET A 129 -6.57 -6.80 7.47
CA MET A 129 -5.21 -6.31 7.76
C MET A 129 -5.16 -4.79 7.97
N THR A 130 -6.21 -4.07 7.55
CA THR A 130 -6.33 -2.60 7.69
C THR A 130 -7.36 -2.20 8.75
N ALA A 131 -7.73 -3.12 9.65
CA ALA A 131 -8.74 -2.82 10.67
C ALA A 131 -8.18 -1.83 11.70
N ASP A 132 -8.96 -0.79 12.01
CA ASP A 132 -8.58 0.21 13.03
C ASP A 132 -8.48 -0.47 14.41
N GLU A 133 -7.48 -0.07 15.20
CA GLU A 133 -7.29 -0.53 16.59
C GLU A 133 -7.55 0.61 17.57
N ALA A 134 -7.80 0.28 18.83
CA ALA A 134 -7.99 1.25 19.89
C ALA A 134 -7.43 0.73 21.21
N ALA A 135 -6.83 1.64 22.00
CA ALA A 135 -6.41 1.36 23.36
C ALA A 135 -7.63 1.41 24.31
N VAL A 136 -7.90 0.30 24.98
CA VAL A 136 -8.94 0.17 26.00
C VAL A 136 -8.36 -0.30 27.32
N ILE A 137 -9.08 -0.07 28.39
CA ILE A 137 -8.79 -0.66 29.70
C ILE A 137 -9.79 -1.78 29.95
N ARG A 138 -9.27 -3.01 30.05
CA ARG A 138 -10.02 -4.22 30.40
C ARG A 138 -9.22 -5.01 31.45
N ASP A 139 -9.92 -5.56 32.43
CA ASP A 139 -9.34 -6.31 33.56
C ASP A 139 -8.20 -5.55 34.29
N GLY A 140 -8.27 -4.21 34.35
CA GLY A 140 -7.26 -3.36 35.00
C GLY A 140 -5.95 -3.18 34.23
N THR A 141 -5.89 -3.63 32.98
CA THR A 141 -4.73 -3.49 32.11
C THR A 141 -5.09 -2.74 30.84
N THR A 142 -4.15 -1.96 30.32
CA THR A 142 -4.28 -1.36 28.99
C THR A 142 -4.08 -2.44 27.94
N GLN A 143 -5.05 -2.60 27.06
CA GLN A 143 -5.04 -3.56 25.96
C GLN A 143 -5.36 -2.82 24.66
N VAL A 144 -4.64 -3.15 23.58
CA VAL A 144 -4.96 -2.68 22.23
C VAL A 144 -5.83 -3.74 21.57
N ILE A 145 -7.05 -3.36 21.16
CA ILE A 145 -8.02 -4.25 20.54
C ILE A 145 -8.53 -3.67 19.21
N PRO A 146 -9.06 -4.48 18.29
CA PRO A 146 -9.75 -3.96 17.12
C PRO A 146 -10.89 -3.02 17.53
N ALA A 147 -10.97 -1.83 16.92
CA ALA A 147 -11.99 -0.83 17.22
C ALA A 147 -13.42 -1.37 17.03
N ALA A 148 -13.59 -2.37 16.15
CA ALA A 148 -14.83 -3.10 15.91
C ALA A 148 -15.32 -3.94 17.12
N GLU A 149 -14.43 -4.28 18.06
CA GLU A 149 -14.74 -5.07 19.26
C GLU A 149 -15.02 -4.20 20.49
N ILE A 150 -14.98 -2.87 20.34
CA ILE A 150 -15.39 -1.93 21.37
C ILE A 150 -16.89 -2.04 21.60
N VAL A 151 -17.29 -2.03 22.87
CA VAL A 151 -18.69 -2.12 23.29
C VAL A 151 -19.06 -0.98 24.25
N PRO A 152 -20.35 -0.64 24.38
CA PRO A 152 -20.79 0.31 25.41
C PRO A 152 -20.32 -0.09 26.81
N GLY A 153 -19.68 0.84 27.50
CA GLY A 153 -19.07 0.68 28.82
C GLY A 153 -17.56 0.38 28.83
N ASP A 154 -16.93 0.11 27.69
CA ASP A 154 -15.47 0.10 27.59
C ASP A 154 -14.90 1.47 27.97
N ILE A 155 -13.70 1.49 28.55
CA ILE A 155 -12.94 2.72 28.78
C ILE A 155 -11.88 2.83 27.70
N ILE A 156 -12.02 3.83 26.84
CA ILE A 156 -11.04 4.16 25.80
C ILE A 156 -10.03 5.17 26.34
N LEU A 157 -8.78 4.97 25.98
CA LEU A 157 -7.68 5.91 26.16
C LEU A 157 -7.55 6.74 24.89
N LEU A 158 -7.33 8.04 25.05
CA LEU A 158 -7.24 8.99 23.95
C LEU A 158 -5.98 9.83 24.13
N GLU A 159 -5.10 9.78 23.15
CA GLU A 159 -3.87 10.56 23.07
C GLU A 159 -3.87 11.44 21.81
N GLU A 160 -2.93 12.37 21.75
CA GLU A 160 -2.77 13.25 20.59
C GLU A 160 -2.51 12.44 19.32
N GLY A 161 -3.35 12.64 18.29
CA GLY A 161 -3.29 11.91 17.04
C GLY A 161 -4.25 10.72 16.93
N ASP A 162 -4.86 10.30 18.03
CA ASP A 162 -5.82 9.21 18.02
C ASP A 162 -7.12 9.60 17.32
N ARG A 163 -7.72 8.62 16.64
CA ARG A 163 -9.09 8.73 16.18
C ARG A 163 -10.00 8.22 17.28
N VAL A 164 -11.05 8.98 17.58
CA VAL A 164 -12.05 8.55 18.56
C VAL A 164 -12.84 7.39 17.96
N PRO A 165 -12.77 6.17 18.52
CA PRO A 165 -13.31 4.97 17.87
C PRO A 165 -14.82 4.78 18.10
N ALA A 166 -15.38 5.43 19.12
CA ALA A 166 -16.79 5.34 19.50
C ALA A 166 -17.24 6.61 20.24
N ASP A 167 -18.55 6.87 20.31
CA ASP A 167 -19.08 8.01 21.08
C ASP A 167 -18.89 7.74 22.58
N GLY A 168 -18.19 8.64 23.28
CA GLY A 168 -17.80 8.44 24.67
C GLY A 168 -18.02 9.66 25.56
N ARG A 169 -18.24 9.41 26.85
CA ARG A 169 -18.29 10.43 27.90
C ARG A 169 -16.93 10.54 28.56
N LEU A 170 -16.36 11.74 28.61
CA LEU A 170 -15.05 11.98 29.24
C LEU A 170 -15.10 11.71 30.75
N ILE A 171 -14.14 10.92 31.24
CA ILE A 171 -13.89 10.65 32.66
C ILE A 171 -12.59 11.30 33.13
N GLU A 172 -11.67 11.61 32.21
CA GLU A 172 -10.41 12.32 32.46
C GLU A 172 -10.05 13.17 31.24
N SER A 173 -9.55 14.39 31.44
CA SER A 173 -9.11 15.30 30.38
C SER A 173 -7.97 16.18 30.86
N VAL A 174 -6.82 16.13 30.16
CA VAL A 174 -5.66 16.98 30.39
C VAL A 174 -5.33 17.71 29.10
N SER A 175 -5.69 19.00 29.05
CA SER A 175 -5.51 19.86 27.87
C SER A 175 -6.05 19.26 26.55
N LEU A 176 -7.06 18.38 26.65
CA LEU A 176 -7.60 17.65 25.51
C LEU A 176 -8.35 18.58 24.54
N HIS A 177 -7.95 18.54 23.27
CA HIS A 177 -8.64 19.20 22.16
C HIS A 177 -8.97 18.19 21.08
N ALA A 178 -10.17 18.26 20.52
CA ALA A 178 -10.60 17.39 19.43
C ALA A 178 -11.01 18.20 18.19
N ALA A 179 -10.60 17.74 17.01
CA ALA A 179 -11.07 18.24 15.72
C ALA A 179 -12.39 17.57 15.35
N GLU A 180 -13.48 18.32 15.48
CA GLU A 180 -14.85 17.80 15.28
C GLU A 180 -15.49 18.31 14.00
N ALA A 181 -14.68 18.85 13.07
CA ALA A 181 -15.14 19.44 11.82
C ALA A 181 -15.99 18.47 10.99
N ALA A 182 -15.63 17.17 10.99
CA ALA A 182 -16.35 16.12 10.26
C ALA A 182 -17.82 15.95 10.70
N LEU A 183 -18.16 16.32 11.94
CA LEU A 183 -19.50 16.18 12.52
C LEU A 183 -20.21 17.52 12.73
N THR A 184 -19.44 18.58 13.01
CA THR A 184 -19.98 19.86 13.49
C THR A 184 -19.76 21.01 12.51
N GLY A 185 -18.89 20.84 11.52
CA GLY A 185 -18.45 21.89 10.61
C GLY A 185 -17.56 22.96 11.26
N LYS A 186 -17.25 22.88 12.56
CA LYS A 186 -16.33 23.81 13.23
C LYS A 186 -14.88 23.42 12.91
N SER A 187 -14.20 24.27 12.15
CA SER A 187 -12.84 23.99 11.64
C SER A 187 -11.74 24.07 12.70
N LEU A 188 -11.98 24.81 13.79
CA LEU A 188 -11.01 24.95 14.88
C LEU A 188 -11.17 23.81 15.91
N PRO A 189 -10.07 23.25 16.43
CA PRO A 189 -10.12 22.27 17.51
C PRO A 189 -10.90 22.77 18.73
N VAL A 190 -11.73 21.90 19.27
CA VAL A 190 -12.62 22.20 20.40
C VAL A 190 -11.99 21.67 21.68
N LYS A 191 -11.79 22.55 22.67
CA LYS A 191 -11.32 22.18 24.01
C LYS A 191 -12.37 21.33 24.73
N LYS A 192 -11.92 20.26 25.39
CA LYS A 192 -12.76 19.29 26.09
C LYS A 192 -12.66 19.43 27.61
N ASN A 193 -13.77 19.19 28.31
CA ASN A 193 -13.87 19.26 29.77
C ASN A 193 -14.70 18.10 30.34
N MET A 194 -14.85 18.02 31.67
CA MET A 194 -15.58 16.92 32.32
C MET A 194 -16.93 17.34 32.89
N ASP A 195 -17.25 18.64 32.93
CA ASP A 195 -18.42 19.15 33.62
C ASP A 195 -19.73 18.71 32.93
N PRO A 196 -20.78 18.33 33.68
CA PRO A 196 -22.10 18.05 33.11
C PRO A 196 -22.70 19.29 32.43
N ILE A 197 -23.38 19.09 31.31
CA ILE A 197 -24.00 20.17 30.53
C ILE A 197 -25.52 20.09 30.72
N ALA A 198 -26.11 21.06 31.42
CA ALA A 198 -27.51 21.00 31.84
C ALA A 198 -28.53 21.33 30.73
N ALA A 199 -28.13 22.08 29.71
CA ALA A 199 -28.98 22.55 28.60
C ALA A 199 -29.00 21.56 27.44
N ASP A 200 -30.13 21.51 26.71
CA ASP A 200 -30.22 20.80 25.43
C ASP A 200 -29.28 21.47 24.42
N SER A 201 -28.08 20.92 24.32
CA SER A 201 -26.95 21.53 23.62
C SER A 201 -26.75 20.83 22.28
N PRO A 202 -26.53 21.59 21.19
CA PRO A 202 -26.11 21.03 19.91
C PRO A 202 -24.86 20.16 20.07
N ILE A 203 -24.67 19.19 19.18
CA ILE A 203 -23.55 18.23 19.25
C ILE A 203 -22.20 18.96 19.40
N GLY A 204 -21.99 20.05 18.65
CA GLY A 204 -20.74 20.81 18.69
C GLY A 204 -20.50 21.65 19.95
N ASP A 205 -21.45 21.70 20.88
CA ASP A 205 -21.31 22.37 22.19
C ASP A 205 -21.22 21.36 23.35
N ARG A 206 -21.28 20.06 23.05
CA ARG A 206 -21.13 18.97 24.04
C ARG A 206 -19.64 18.71 24.31
N HIS A 207 -18.97 19.67 24.94
CA HIS A 207 -17.52 19.65 25.23
C HIS A 207 -17.08 18.53 26.17
N ASN A 208 -18.02 17.85 26.82
CA ASN A 208 -17.77 16.77 27.76
C ASN A 208 -17.91 15.36 27.15
N MET A 209 -18.19 15.31 25.84
CA MET A 209 -18.26 14.12 25.01
C MET A 209 -17.12 14.11 23.99
N VAL A 210 -16.78 12.92 23.53
CA VAL A 210 -15.97 12.64 22.35
C VAL A 210 -16.83 11.83 21.37
N PHE A 211 -16.62 12.03 20.07
CA PHE A 211 -17.52 11.49 19.04
C PHE A 211 -16.78 10.59 18.07
N ALA A 212 -17.39 9.47 17.71
CA ALA A 212 -16.81 8.51 16.78
C ALA A 212 -16.44 9.18 15.45
N GLY A 213 -15.22 8.95 14.98
CA GLY A 213 -14.72 9.50 13.73
C GLY A 213 -14.16 10.92 13.82
N THR A 214 -14.13 11.56 15.00
CA THR A 214 -13.34 12.77 15.24
C THR A 214 -11.91 12.42 15.66
N ALA A 215 -11.02 13.40 15.64
CA ALA A 215 -9.61 13.22 15.93
C ALA A 215 -9.16 14.02 17.15
N VAL A 216 -8.29 13.47 17.98
CA VAL A 216 -7.63 14.20 19.06
C VAL A 216 -6.46 14.98 18.46
N THR A 217 -6.47 16.29 18.66
CA THR A 217 -5.46 17.20 18.09
C THR A 217 -4.39 17.61 19.10
N GLN A 218 -4.69 17.51 20.40
CA GLN A 218 -3.77 17.91 21.46
C GLN A 218 -4.20 17.31 22.80
N GLY A 219 -3.24 16.94 23.63
CA GLY A 219 -3.47 16.48 25.01
C GLY A 219 -3.94 15.04 25.07
N HIS A 220 -4.33 14.59 26.26
CA HIS A 220 -4.76 13.22 26.49
C HIS A 220 -5.97 13.16 27.43
N GLY A 221 -6.68 12.03 27.41
CA GLY A 221 -7.85 11.81 28.23
C GLY A 221 -8.36 10.37 28.21
N ARG A 222 -9.40 10.14 28.99
CA ARG A 222 -10.09 8.84 29.07
C ARG A 222 -11.57 9.08 28.90
N ALA A 223 -12.25 8.18 28.19
CA ALA A 223 -13.70 8.24 28.02
C ALA A 223 -14.34 6.87 28.20
N VAL A 224 -15.52 6.83 28.82
CA VAL A 224 -16.37 5.64 28.83
C VAL A 224 -17.24 5.64 27.57
N VAL A 225 -17.26 4.54 26.84
CA VAL A 225 -18.02 4.37 25.60
C VAL A 225 -19.51 4.33 25.92
N THR A 226 -20.28 5.18 25.25
CA THR A 226 -21.73 5.33 25.46
C THR A 226 -22.54 4.80 24.28
N ALA A 227 -21.99 4.87 23.06
CA ALA A 227 -22.63 4.33 21.86
C ALA A 227 -21.58 3.84 20.86
N THR A 228 -21.92 2.78 20.12
CA THR A 228 -21.07 2.13 19.11
C THR A 228 -21.84 1.94 17.79
N GLY A 229 -21.12 1.79 16.69
CA GLY A 229 -21.67 1.52 15.35
C GLY A 229 -22.74 2.53 14.93
N MET A 230 -23.87 2.02 14.46
CA MET A 230 -25.02 2.85 14.00
C MET A 230 -25.65 3.73 15.09
N GLN A 231 -25.37 3.48 16.37
CA GLN A 231 -25.92 4.28 17.47
C GLN A 231 -25.14 5.57 17.76
N THR A 232 -23.91 5.69 17.24
CA THR A 232 -23.08 6.90 17.32
C THR A 232 -23.69 8.07 16.53
N GLN A 233 -23.25 9.31 16.79
CA GLN A 233 -23.69 10.46 15.99
C GLN A 233 -23.33 10.29 14.51
N MET A 234 -22.12 9.82 14.22
CA MET A 234 -21.68 9.54 12.85
C MET A 234 -22.52 8.44 12.21
N GLY A 235 -22.83 7.37 12.94
CA GLY A 235 -23.67 6.28 12.44
C GLY A 235 -25.10 6.70 12.13
N ARG A 236 -25.67 7.62 12.91
CA ARG A 236 -26.97 8.22 12.61
C ARG A 236 -26.93 9.05 11.34
N ILE A 237 -25.88 9.85 11.14
CA ILE A 237 -25.67 10.63 9.92
C ILE A 237 -25.50 9.71 8.70
N ALA A 238 -24.68 8.67 8.82
CA ALA A 238 -24.49 7.67 7.75
C ALA A 238 -25.81 6.97 7.37
N GLY A 239 -26.65 6.65 8.36
CA GLY A 239 -27.99 6.10 8.12
C GLY A 239 -28.93 7.05 7.36
N MET A 240 -28.72 8.37 7.47
CA MET A 240 -29.50 9.39 6.76
C MET A 240 -28.97 9.67 5.34
N LEU A 241 -27.65 9.56 5.12
CA LEU A 241 -27.00 9.90 3.85
C LEU A 241 -27.09 8.79 2.78
N GLY A 242 -27.60 7.61 3.14
CA GLY A 242 -27.68 6.49 2.22
C GLY A 242 -26.32 5.91 1.85
N GLU A 243 -26.33 4.84 1.05
CA GLU A 243 -25.14 4.06 0.71
C GLU A 243 -24.18 4.83 -0.20
N THR A 244 -22.90 4.93 0.16
CA THR A 244 -21.84 5.43 -0.73
C THR A 244 -21.40 4.29 -1.67
N PRO A 245 -21.40 4.47 -3.00
CA PRO A 245 -20.95 3.43 -3.93
C PRO A 245 -19.45 3.17 -3.82
N ASP A 246 -19.02 1.93 -4.09
CA ASP A 246 -17.61 1.56 -4.15
C ASP A 246 -16.88 2.37 -5.25
N GLU A 247 -15.65 2.81 -4.96
CA GLU A 247 -14.80 3.49 -5.95
C GLU A 247 -14.34 2.53 -7.04
N VAL A 248 -14.53 2.93 -8.31
CA VAL A 248 -14.06 2.18 -9.47
C VAL A 248 -12.63 2.59 -9.82
N THR A 249 -11.75 1.62 -10.03
CA THR A 249 -10.34 1.92 -10.36
C THR A 249 -10.19 2.50 -11.78
N PRO A 250 -9.18 3.36 -12.05
CA PRO A 250 -8.90 3.86 -13.39
C PRO A 250 -8.73 2.74 -14.43
N LEU A 251 -8.02 1.66 -14.07
CA LEU A 251 -7.90 0.46 -14.88
C LEU A 251 -9.26 -0.15 -15.23
N GLN A 252 -10.16 -0.35 -14.26
CA GLN A 252 -11.49 -0.90 -14.54
C GLN A 252 -12.28 -0.01 -15.52
N VAL A 253 -12.20 1.31 -15.36
CA VAL A 253 -12.83 2.26 -16.29
C VAL A 253 -12.24 2.12 -17.70
N GLU A 254 -10.93 1.96 -17.83
CA GLU A 254 -10.29 1.76 -19.12
C GLU A 254 -10.69 0.43 -19.77
N LEU A 255 -10.71 -0.66 -19.00
CA LEU A 255 -11.14 -1.97 -19.46
C LEU A 255 -12.60 -1.98 -19.92
N ASP A 256 -13.49 -1.28 -19.22
CA ASP A 256 -14.87 -1.09 -19.64
C ASP A 256 -14.97 -0.35 -20.97
N ARG A 257 -14.11 0.64 -21.22
CA ARG A 257 -14.05 1.33 -22.52
C ARG A 257 -13.58 0.39 -23.62
N VAL A 258 -12.55 -0.41 -23.37
CA VAL A 258 -12.05 -1.42 -24.33
C VAL A 258 -13.14 -2.45 -24.62
N GLY A 259 -13.83 -2.96 -23.60
CA GLY A 259 -14.94 -3.90 -23.75
C GLY A 259 -16.08 -3.32 -24.59
N LYS A 260 -16.46 -2.06 -24.35
CA LYS A 260 -17.49 -1.35 -25.16
C LYS A 260 -17.05 -1.16 -26.62
N LEU A 261 -15.78 -0.82 -26.85
CA LEU A 261 -15.23 -0.67 -28.21
C LEU A 261 -15.29 -2.00 -28.97
N LEU A 262 -14.80 -3.09 -28.37
CA LEU A 262 -14.86 -4.43 -28.96
C LEU A 262 -16.31 -4.85 -29.23
N GLY A 263 -17.20 -4.66 -28.27
CA GLY A 263 -18.63 -4.94 -28.44
C GLY A 263 -19.24 -4.17 -29.61
N ALA A 264 -18.91 -2.88 -29.77
CA ALA A 264 -19.38 -2.07 -30.90
C ALA A 264 -18.83 -2.56 -32.25
N VAL A 265 -17.54 -2.91 -32.32
CA VAL A 265 -16.92 -3.49 -33.52
C VAL A 265 -17.64 -4.77 -33.93
N VAL A 266 -18.00 -5.62 -32.97
CA VAL A 266 -18.59 -6.93 -33.22
C VAL A 266 -20.04 -6.83 -33.63
N VAL A 267 -20.81 -5.92 -33.02
CA VAL A 267 -22.15 -5.58 -33.51
C VAL A 267 -22.07 -5.06 -34.95
N GLY A 268 -21.04 -4.26 -35.27
CA GLY A 268 -20.77 -3.82 -36.63
C GLY A 268 -20.47 -4.98 -37.59
N ILE A 269 -19.59 -5.92 -37.20
CA ILE A 269 -19.27 -7.10 -38.00
C ILE A 269 -20.49 -7.99 -38.18
N ALA A 270 -21.25 -8.26 -37.12
CA ALA A 270 -22.48 -9.03 -37.18
C ALA A 270 -23.50 -8.39 -38.14
N PHE A 271 -23.66 -7.06 -38.10
CA PHE A 271 -24.51 -6.35 -39.04
C PHE A 271 -24.04 -6.51 -40.49
N VAL A 272 -22.73 -6.39 -40.77
CA VAL A 272 -22.16 -6.57 -42.11
C VAL A 272 -22.36 -8.01 -42.60
N ILE A 273 -22.13 -9.00 -41.75
CA ILE A 273 -22.35 -10.42 -42.07
C ILE A 273 -23.82 -10.66 -42.39
N ILE A 274 -24.74 -10.22 -41.52
CA ILE A 274 -26.18 -10.33 -41.74
C ILE A 274 -26.55 -9.68 -43.08
N ALA A 275 -26.15 -8.42 -43.30
CA ALA A 275 -26.44 -7.71 -44.55
C ALA A 275 -25.89 -8.44 -45.79
N THR A 276 -24.69 -9.01 -45.71
CA THR A 276 -24.09 -9.79 -46.81
C THR A 276 -24.91 -11.04 -47.10
N ILE A 277 -25.31 -11.78 -46.07
CA ILE A 277 -26.15 -12.98 -46.22
C ILE A 277 -27.51 -12.61 -46.83
N LEU A 278 -28.15 -11.54 -46.35
CA LEU A 278 -29.44 -11.07 -46.89
C LEU A 278 -29.35 -10.63 -48.38
N LEU A 279 -28.17 -10.18 -48.84
CA LEU A 279 -27.95 -9.69 -50.20
C LEU A 279 -27.52 -10.79 -51.19
N VAL A 280 -26.84 -11.84 -50.71
CA VAL A 280 -26.23 -12.89 -51.54
C VAL A 280 -27.06 -14.17 -51.56
N GLU A 281 -27.72 -14.53 -50.45
CA GLU A 281 -28.52 -15.75 -50.35
C GLU A 281 -30.03 -15.49 -50.40
N ASP A 282 -30.74 -16.35 -51.13
CA ASP A 282 -32.20 -16.37 -51.20
C ASP A 282 -32.74 -17.02 -49.91
N ILE A 283 -32.98 -16.21 -48.87
CA ILE A 283 -33.29 -16.70 -47.52
C ILE A 283 -34.59 -17.52 -47.54
N ARG A 284 -34.48 -18.82 -47.23
CA ARG A 284 -35.64 -19.71 -47.06
C ARG A 284 -35.58 -20.43 -45.71
N GLY A 285 -36.71 -20.47 -45.01
CA GLY A 285 -36.93 -21.34 -43.85
C GLY A 285 -36.03 -21.05 -42.64
N PHE A 286 -35.41 -22.10 -42.08
CA PHE A 286 -34.69 -22.07 -40.80
C PHE A 286 -33.32 -21.35 -40.82
N ALA A 287 -32.85 -20.85 -41.98
CA ALA A 287 -31.55 -20.18 -42.13
C ALA A 287 -31.39 -18.91 -41.25
N ILE A 288 -32.50 -18.26 -40.84
CA ILE A 288 -32.43 -17.11 -39.94
C ILE A 288 -31.92 -17.46 -38.53
N PHE A 289 -32.08 -18.72 -38.11
CA PHE A 289 -31.57 -19.21 -36.84
C PHE A 289 -30.05 -19.44 -36.89
N ASP A 290 -29.51 -19.90 -38.01
CA ASP A 290 -28.07 -20.07 -38.20
C ASP A 290 -27.35 -18.71 -38.19
N VAL A 291 -27.97 -17.69 -38.80
CA VAL A 291 -27.50 -16.30 -38.76
C VAL A 291 -27.54 -15.73 -37.33
N LEU A 292 -28.59 -16.05 -36.55
CA LEU A 292 -28.68 -15.64 -35.15
C LEU A 292 -27.61 -16.34 -34.29
N ILE A 293 -27.44 -17.66 -34.43
CA ILE A 293 -26.43 -18.44 -33.71
C ILE A 293 -25.02 -17.94 -34.05
N LEU A 294 -24.76 -17.61 -35.31
CA LEU A 294 -23.53 -16.99 -35.76
C LEU A 294 -23.30 -15.61 -35.11
N GLY A 295 -24.33 -14.75 -35.09
CA GLY A 295 -24.25 -13.45 -34.43
C GLY A 295 -23.93 -13.58 -32.94
N VAL A 296 -24.52 -14.57 -32.26
CA VAL A 296 -24.24 -14.88 -30.84
C VAL A 296 -22.84 -15.44 -30.66
N ALA A 297 -22.41 -16.39 -31.51
CA ALA A 297 -21.07 -16.98 -31.45
C ALA A 297 -19.97 -15.93 -31.64
N LEU A 298 -20.16 -14.99 -32.58
CA LEU A 298 -19.25 -13.88 -32.83
C LEU A 298 -19.26 -12.87 -31.66
N ALA A 299 -20.43 -12.57 -31.11
CA ALA A 299 -20.57 -11.69 -29.95
C ALA A 299 -19.83 -12.24 -28.72
N VAL A 300 -19.91 -13.55 -28.51
CA VAL A 300 -19.22 -14.23 -27.41
C VAL A 300 -17.71 -14.32 -27.66
N ALA A 301 -17.27 -14.61 -28.89
CA ALA A 301 -15.85 -14.65 -29.26
C ALA A 301 -15.10 -13.35 -28.93
N ALA A 302 -15.81 -12.23 -28.92
CA ALA A 302 -15.20 -10.93 -28.84
C ALA A 302 -15.21 -10.30 -27.46
N VAL A 303 -16.09 -10.73 -26.56
CA VAL A 303 -16.16 -10.19 -25.20
C VAL A 303 -15.20 -11.00 -24.32
N PRO A 304 -14.19 -10.36 -23.71
CA PRO A 304 -13.27 -11.06 -22.82
C PRO A 304 -13.94 -11.23 -21.45
N GLU A 305 -14.82 -12.23 -21.34
CA GLU A 305 -15.67 -12.49 -20.17
C GLU A 305 -14.86 -12.69 -18.87
N GLY A 306 -13.66 -13.26 -18.97
CA GLY A 306 -12.76 -13.50 -17.83
C GLY A 306 -11.94 -12.28 -17.38
N LEU A 307 -11.98 -11.16 -18.11
CA LEU A 307 -11.06 -10.04 -17.89
C LEU A 307 -11.19 -9.37 -16.51
N PRO A 308 -12.39 -9.00 -16.04
CA PRO A 308 -12.52 -8.34 -14.74
C PRO A 308 -12.08 -9.24 -13.58
N ALA A 309 -12.35 -10.54 -13.68
CA ALA A 309 -11.99 -11.53 -12.67
C ALA A 309 -10.46 -11.72 -12.60
N VAL A 310 -9.79 -11.86 -13.75
CA VAL A 310 -8.32 -11.99 -13.82
C VAL A 310 -7.63 -10.73 -13.30
N VAL A 311 -8.10 -9.55 -13.69
CA VAL A 311 -7.55 -8.25 -13.21
C VAL A 311 -7.63 -8.16 -11.69
N THR A 312 -8.81 -8.45 -11.13
CA THR A 312 -9.03 -8.42 -9.68
C THR A 312 -8.15 -9.43 -8.97
N ALA A 313 -8.01 -10.64 -9.50
CA ALA A 313 -7.13 -11.67 -8.92
C ALA A 313 -5.65 -11.23 -8.92
N VAL A 314 -5.16 -10.68 -10.03
CA VAL A 314 -3.78 -10.21 -10.15
C VAL A 314 -3.50 -9.04 -9.20
N LEU A 315 -4.40 -8.07 -9.13
CA LEU A 315 -4.31 -6.95 -8.17
C LEU A 315 -4.28 -7.46 -6.74
N SER A 316 -5.23 -8.31 -6.35
CA SER A 316 -5.31 -8.86 -4.98
C SER A 316 -4.05 -9.64 -4.60
N ILE A 317 -3.51 -10.47 -5.51
CA ILE A 317 -2.27 -11.22 -5.26
C ILE A 317 -1.06 -10.28 -5.19
N GLY A 318 -1.04 -9.22 -5.98
CA GLY A 318 -0.02 -8.18 -5.92
C GLY A 318 -0.04 -7.42 -4.59
N VAL A 319 -1.22 -7.03 -4.11
CA VAL A 319 -1.38 -6.39 -2.80
C VAL A 319 -0.96 -7.33 -1.66
N GLN A 320 -1.29 -8.61 -1.73
CA GLN A 320 -0.80 -9.59 -0.74
C GLN A 320 0.74 -9.66 -0.71
N ARG A 321 1.40 -9.56 -1.87
CA ARG A 321 2.87 -9.48 -1.95
C ARG A 321 3.41 -8.19 -1.34
N MET A 322 2.76 -7.04 -1.58
CA MET A 322 3.10 -5.78 -0.93
C MET A 322 2.97 -5.87 0.60
N ALA A 323 1.87 -6.42 1.10
CA ALA A 323 1.63 -6.55 2.53
C ALA A 323 2.63 -7.46 3.23
N ARG A 324 3.10 -8.54 2.57
CA ARG A 324 4.21 -9.37 3.04
C ARG A 324 5.54 -8.63 3.11
N ARG A 325 5.68 -7.52 2.38
CA ARG A 325 6.82 -6.59 2.44
C ARG A 325 6.45 -5.31 3.20
N TYR A 326 5.54 -5.40 4.19
CA TYR A 326 5.15 -4.32 5.09
C TYR A 326 4.36 -3.14 4.47
N ALA A 327 4.04 -3.17 3.16
CA ALA A 327 3.21 -2.15 2.52
C ALA A 327 1.73 -2.57 2.54
N ILE A 328 0.94 -2.02 3.45
CA ILE A 328 -0.49 -2.32 3.60
C ILE A 328 -1.29 -1.34 2.74
N VAL A 329 -1.97 -1.84 1.71
CA VAL A 329 -2.78 -1.04 0.79
C VAL A 329 -4.22 -0.93 1.32
N ARG A 330 -4.70 0.29 1.55
CA ARG A 330 -6.09 0.57 1.94
C ARG A 330 -7.01 0.74 0.73
N HIS A 331 -6.52 1.40 -0.32
CA HIS A 331 -7.26 1.64 -1.56
C HIS A 331 -6.61 0.94 -2.76
N LEU A 332 -7.31 0.01 -3.42
CA LEU A 332 -6.75 -0.76 -4.55
C LEU A 332 -6.32 0.12 -5.73
N ALA A 333 -7.01 1.23 -5.95
CA ALA A 333 -6.66 2.20 -6.99
C ALA A 333 -5.23 2.76 -6.80
N ALA A 334 -4.76 2.84 -5.56
CA ALA A 334 -3.43 3.35 -5.25
C ALA A 334 -2.31 2.45 -5.76
N VAL A 335 -2.54 1.14 -5.89
CA VAL A 335 -1.56 0.18 -6.44
C VAL A 335 -1.19 0.55 -7.88
N GLU A 336 -2.21 0.91 -8.66
CA GLU A 336 -2.04 1.32 -10.05
C GLU A 336 -1.30 2.66 -10.15
N THR A 337 -1.71 3.63 -9.34
CA THR A 337 -1.13 4.97 -9.32
C THR A 337 0.31 4.94 -8.83
N LEU A 338 0.62 4.12 -7.82
CA LEU A 338 1.96 3.98 -7.23
C LEU A 338 3.00 3.50 -8.25
N GLY A 339 2.63 2.59 -9.15
CA GLY A 339 3.51 2.14 -10.23
C GLY A 339 3.95 3.28 -11.17
N SER A 340 3.16 4.35 -11.25
CA SER A 340 3.44 5.58 -12.04
C SER A 340 4.19 6.67 -11.29
N ALA A 341 4.54 6.47 -10.01
CA ALA A 341 5.09 7.54 -9.18
C ALA A 341 6.32 8.19 -9.84
N ASN A 342 6.26 9.51 -10.04
CA ASN A 342 7.35 10.32 -10.55
C ASN A 342 8.19 10.90 -9.41
N VAL A 343 7.54 11.22 -8.30
CA VAL A 343 8.15 11.89 -7.16
C VAL A 343 7.73 11.20 -5.87
N ILE A 344 8.67 11.03 -4.96
CA ILE A 344 8.40 10.64 -3.57
C ILE A 344 8.80 11.84 -2.70
N ALA A 345 7.80 12.56 -2.19
CA ALA A 345 7.99 13.60 -1.19
C ALA A 345 7.90 12.97 0.20
N SER A 346 9.05 12.68 0.79
CA SER A 346 9.15 11.97 2.07
C SER A 346 9.42 12.92 3.21
N ASP A 347 8.74 12.70 4.34
CA ASP A 347 9.23 13.20 5.63
C ASP A 347 10.58 12.57 5.97
N LYS A 348 11.38 13.30 6.74
CA LYS A 348 12.70 12.88 7.21
C LYS A 348 12.57 11.99 8.45
N THR A 349 11.93 12.49 9.49
CA THR A 349 11.92 11.85 10.82
C THR A 349 11.09 10.57 10.75
N GLY A 350 11.63 9.45 11.24
CA GLY A 350 10.92 8.16 11.30
C GLY A 350 10.89 7.40 9.97
N THR A 351 10.77 8.10 8.82
CA THR A 351 10.74 7.48 7.49
C THR A 351 12.14 7.28 6.87
N LEU A 352 12.93 8.37 6.73
CA LEU A 352 14.29 8.32 6.17
C LEU A 352 15.33 8.08 7.26
N THR A 353 15.02 8.50 8.48
CA THR A 353 15.84 8.29 9.69
C THR A 353 15.20 7.26 10.61
N ARG A 354 15.96 6.80 11.60
CA ARG A 354 15.46 5.81 12.57
C ARG A 354 14.53 6.40 13.63
N ASN A 355 14.49 7.73 13.77
CA ASN A 355 13.89 8.40 14.93
C ASN A 355 14.50 7.89 16.25
N GLU A 356 15.78 7.53 16.22
CA GLU A 356 16.52 7.01 17.35
C GLU A 356 17.73 7.91 17.59
N MET A 357 17.59 8.84 18.54
CA MET A 357 18.66 9.77 18.82
C MET A 357 19.95 9.04 19.19
N THR A 358 21.05 9.36 18.52
CA THR A 358 22.34 8.71 18.69
C THR A 358 23.44 9.75 18.93
N VAL A 359 24.26 9.54 19.97
CA VAL A 359 25.48 10.33 20.18
C VAL A 359 26.52 9.91 19.14
N ARG A 360 27.03 10.86 18.37
CA ARG A 360 28.08 10.64 17.36
C ARG A 360 29.44 11.15 17.76
N ALA A 361 29.47 12.25 18.50
CA ALA A 361 30.70 12.90 18.90
C ALA A 361 30.61 13.36 20.35
N VAL A 362 31.73 13.28 21.06
CA VAL A 362 31.92 13.93 22.35
C VAL A 362 33.21 14.74 22.28
N VAL A 363 33.13 16.03 22.58
CA VAL A 363 34.28 16.94 22.61
C VAL A 363 34.62 17.24 24.06
N THR A 364 35.84 16.93 24.46
CA THR A 364 36.41 17.21 25.78
C THR A 364 37.60 18.17 25.65
N ALA A 365 38.29 18.48 26.75
CA ALA A 365 39.44 19.37 26.69
C ALA A 365 40.62 18.79 25.89
N SER A 366 40.81 17.47 25.96
CA SER A 366 41.87 16.75 25.25
C SER A 366 41.57 16.46 23.77
N GLY A 367 40.35 16.72 23.28
CA GLY A 367 40.00 16.59 21.86
C GLY A 367 38.59 16.04 21.62
N ARG A 368 38.39 15.40 20.46
CA ARG A 368 37.10 14.87 20.02
C ARG A 368 37.15 13.34 19.90
N ALA A 369 36.18 12.69 20.53
CA ALA A 369 35.90 11.26 20.41
C ALA A 369 34.67 11.04 19.51
N MET A 370 34.75 10.04 18.63
CA MET A 370 33.69 9.57 17.74
C MET A 370 33.14 8.24 18.25
N LEU A 371 31.81 8.13 18.29
CA LEU A 371 31.10 6.93 18.73
C LEU A 371 30.45 6.26 17.52
N SER A 372 30.74 4.97 17.33
CA SER A 372 30.09 4.14 16.31
C SER A 372 28.84 3.42 16.85
N GLY A 373 28.16 2.68 15.97
CA GLY A 373 26.86 2.08 16.24
C GLY A 373 25.70 3.08 16.18
N THR A 374 24.54 2.62 15.73
CA THR A 374 23.32 3.43 15.59
C THR A 374 22.25 2.96 16.57
N GLY A 375 21.37 3.87 16.99
CA GLY A 375 20.28 3.56 17.89
C GLY A 375 20.71 3.34 19.35
N TYR A 376 19.83 2.68 20.09
CA TYR A 376 19.94 2.53 21.55
C TYR A 376 20.66 1.26 22.01
N ALA A 377 21.06 0.39 21.09
CA ALA A 377 21.85 -0.79 21.44
C ALA A 377 23.22 -0.37 21.99
N PRO A 378 23.73 -1.02 23.06
CA PRO A 378 25.03 -0.73 23.67
C PRO A 378 26.19 -1.32 22.85
N GLU A 379 26.10 -1.24 21.53
CA GLU A 379 27.08 -1.76 20.58
C GLU A 379 27.75 -0.60 19.84
N GLY A 380 29.08 -0.61 19.78
CA GLY A 380 29.85 0.44 19.13
C GLY A 380 31.25 0.55 19.70
N GLU A 381 32.09 1.31 19.02
CA GLU A 381 33.47 1.61 19.38
C GLU A 381 33.64 3.11 19.58
N VAL A 382 34.60 3.48 20.43
CA VAL A 382 34.98 4.86 20.70
C VAL A 382 36.39 5.09 20.18
N THR A 383 36.52 6.00 19.22
CA THR A 383 37.77 6.31 18.51
C THR A 383 37.99 7.82 18.43
N GLN A 384 39.17 8.25 18.03
CA GLN A 384 39.43 9.65 17.66
C GLN A 384 38.99 9.91 16.21
N ASP A 385 38.95 11.18 15.78
CA ASP A 385 38.58 11.57 14.41
C ASP A 385 39.42 10.89 13.30
N ASN A 386 40.67 10.50 13.61
CA ASN A 386 41.56 9.79 12.69
C ASN A 386 41.37 8.26 12.68
N GLY A 387 40.43 7.72 13.49
CA GLY A 387 40.17 6.29 13.65
C GLY A 387 41.09 5.58 14.64
N GLU A 388 42.00 6.29 15.31
CA GLU A 388 42.88 5.69 16.32
C GLU A 388 42.19 5.56 17.70
N PRO A 389 42.69 4.69 18.60
CA PRO A 389 42.20 4.63 19.97
C PRO A 389 42.35 5.96 20.71
N ILE A 390 41.40 6.26 21.60
CA ILE A 390 41.50 7.43 22.50
C ILE A 390 42.67 7.28 23.48
N GLY A 391 43.42 8.36 23.72
CA GLY A 391 44.50 8.41 24.72
C GLY A 391 43.97 8.48 26.15
N ASP A 392 44.85 8.23 27.14
CA ASP A 392 44.47 8.11 28.56
C ASP A 392 43.79 9.38 29.14
N ALA A 393 44.32 10.57 28.81
CA ALA A 393 43.76 11.84 29.26
C ALA A 393 42.32 12.06 28.76
N MET A 394 42.08 11.79 27.48
CA MET A 394 40.74 11.88 26.88
C MET A 394 39.81 10.80 27.43
N ARG A 395 40.32 9.61 27.72
CA ARG A 395 39.54 8.51 28.32
C ARG A 395 38.99 8.91 29.69
N ALA A 396 39.80 9.53 30.56
CA ALA A 396 39.37 10.00 31.87
C ALA A 396 38.29 11.11 31.77
N GLU A 397 38.50 12.10 30.89
CA GLU A 397 37.53 13.17 30.64
C GLU A 397 36.19 12.61 30.11
N LEU A 398 36.26 11.64 29.18
CA LEU A 398 35.10 11.04 28.55
C LEU A 398 34.31 10.15 29.53
N GLU A 399 35.00 9.41 30.39
CA GLU A 399 34.38 8.62 31.45
C GLU A 399 33.52 9.49 32.37
N LEU A 400 34.04 10.65 32.80
CA LEU A 400 33.28 11.58 33.63
C LEU A 400 32.14 12.25 32.84
N ALA A 401 32.38 12.67 31.60
CA ALA A 401 31.35 13.27 30.75
C ALA A 401 30.15 12.33 30.57
N LEU A 402 30.42 11.05 30.26
CA LEU A 402 29.39 10.02 30.08
C LEU A 402 28.71 9.66 31.40
N THR A 403 29.44 9.63 32.50
CA THR A 403 28.87 9.45 33.84
C THR A 403 27.85 10.55 34.17
N ILE A 404 28.21 11.82 33.93
CA ILE A 404 27.30 12.96 34.14
C ILE A 404 26.07 12.82 33.24
N ALA A 405 26.27 12.49 31.97
CA ALA A 405 25.21 12.34 30.98
C ALA A 405 24.21 11.20 31.29
N ASP A 406 24.68 10.12 31.92
CA ASP A 406 23.89 8.95 32.33
C ASP A 406 23.21 9.14 33.71
N ARG A 407 23.75 10.00 34.58
CA ARG A 407 23.20 10.24 35.94
C ARG A 407 22.28 11.46 36.04
N ALA A 408 22.57 12.52 35.30
CA ALA A 408 21.66 13.64 35.08
C ALA A 408 20.63 13.29 34.00
N ASN A 409 19.82 12.25 34.23
CA ASN A 409 19.00 11.60 33.21
C ASN A 409 17.77 10.90 33.79
N ASN A 410 16.61 11.00 33.16
CA ASN A 410 15.37 10.36 33.62
C ASN A 410 14.87 9.24 32.70
N ALA A 411 15.52 9.03 31.55
CA ALA A 411 15.19 7.95 30.65
C ALA A 411 15.66 6.59 31.18
N GLU A 412 14.99 5.54 30.75
CA GLU A 412 15.38 4.15 30.98
C GLU A 412 15.54 3.43 29.64
N LEU A 413 16.61 2.64 29.50
CA LEU A 413 16.79 1.73 28.38
C LEU A 413 16.20 0.37 28.73
N ARG A 414 15.25 -0.10 27.92
CA ARG A 414 14.65 -1.43 28.05
C ARG A 414 15.06 -2.31 26.89
N ASN A 415 15.32 -3.57 27.19
CA ASN A 415 15.55 -4.60 26.18
C ASN A 415 14.38 -5.58 26.23
N SER A 416 13.59 -5.60 25.16
CA SER A 416 12.51 -6.56 24.95
C SER A 416 12.86 -7.42 23.73
N ASP A 417 13.12 -8.71 23.93
CA ASP A 417 13.43 -9.68 22.87
C ASP A 417 14.55 -9.25 21.91
N GLY A 418 15.60 -8.60 22.44
CA GLY A 418 16.76 -8.15 21.66
C GLY A 418 16.58 -6.77 21.02
N ARG A 419 15.42 -6.12 21.15
CA ARG A 419 15.18 -4.74 20.71
C ARG A 419 15.33 -3.78 21.88
N TRP A 420 16.24 -2.82 21.73
CA TRP A 420 16.44 -1.74 22.70
C TRP A 420 15.46 -0.61 22.44
N THR A 421 14.68 -0.24 23.45
CA THR A 421 13.76 0.90 23.41
C THR A 421 14.05 1.85 24.57
N VAL A 422 13.72 3.13 24.36
CA VAL A 422 13.83 4.16 25.40
C VAL A 422 12.44 4.41 25.97
N GLN A 423 12.34 4.38 27.30
CA GLN A 423 11.22 4.96 28.02
C GLN A 423 11.66 6.32 28.57
N GLY A 424 11.11 7.41 28.03
CA GLY A 424 11.52 8.77 28.36
C GLY A 424 11.95 9.57 27.11
N ASP A 425 12.70 10.66 27.32
CA ASP A 425 13.15 11.51 26.20
C ASP A 425 14.23 10.79 25.34
N PRO A 426 14.09 10.78 24.01
CA PRO A 426 15.07 10.16 23.10
C PRO A 426 16.50 10.68 23.24
N THR A 427 16.66 12.00 23.50
CA THR A 427 17.98 12.63 23.68
C THR A 427 18.65 12.08 24.93
N GLU A 428 17.87 11.91 26.00
CA GLU A 428 18.33 11.32 27.24
C GLU A 428 18.70 9.84 27.07
N GLY A 429 17.87 9.06 26.40
CA GLY A 429 18.17 7.65 26.08
C GLY A 429 19.47 7.49 25.27
N ALA A 430 19.73 8.40 24.34
CA ALA A 430 20.97 8.42 23.54
C ALA A 430 22.23 8.58 24.40
N LEU A 431 22.16 9.39 25.46
CA LEU A 431 23.28 9.60 26.39
C LEU A 431 23.57 8.34 27.22
N ILE A 432 22.52 7.65 27.67
CA ILE A 432 22.64 6.36 28.37
C ILE A 432 23.28 5.33 27.43
N ALA A 433 22.78 5.23 26.19
CA ALA A 433 23.33 4.31 25.20
C ALA A 433 24.82 4.59 24.95
N ALA A 434 25.23 5.86 24.85
CA ALA A 434 26.63 6.25 24.72
C ALA A 434 27.48 5.80 25.92
N ALA A 435 26.99 5.97 27.15
CA ALA A 435 27.69 5.53 28.36
C ALA A 435 27.86 3.99 28.38
N ARG A 436 26.84 3.24 27.95
CA ARG A 436 26.90 1.78 27.85
C ARG A 436 27.87 1.31 26.77
N LYS A 437 27.92 1.97 25.60
CA LYS A 437 28.90 1.69 24.52
C LYS A 437 30.34 1.89 24.98
N PHE A 438 30.57 2.83 25.89
CA PHE A 438 31.89 3.05 26.51
C PHE A 438 32.24 2.01 27.60
N GLY A 439 31.30 1.17 28.00
CA GLY A 439 31.49 0.12 29.02
C GLY A 439 31.05 0.50 30.43
N LEU A 440 30.34 1.62 30.62
CA LEU A 440 29.83 2.01 31.93
C LEU A 440 28.52 1.29 32.24
N ALA A 441 28.53 0.38 33.22
CA ALA A 441 27.35 -0.37 33.63
C ALA A 441 26.40 0.45 34.53
N ALA A 442 25.08 0.25 34.34
CA ALA A 442 24.04 0.99 35.05
C ALA A 442 24.11 0.77 36.56
N GLU A 443 24.32 -0.49 36.96
CA GLU A 443 24.38 -0.95 38.34
C GLU A 443 25.59 -0.35 39.06
N THR A 444 26.75 -0.31 38.38
CA THR A 444 27.99 0.25 38.93
C THR A 444 27.86 1.76 39.17
N LEU A 445 27.33 2.50 38.19
CA LEU A 445 27.12 3.93 38.32
C LEU A 445 26.03 4.25 39.35
N GLY A 446 24.96 3.46 39.41
CA GLY A 446 23.86 3.65 40.37
C GLY A 446 24.29 3.39 41.82
N ALA A 447 25.11 2.36 42.03
CA ALA A 447 25.67 2.05 43.35
C ALA A 447 26.67 3.11 43.81
N ARG A 448 27.48 3.66 42.89
CA ARG A 448 28.45 4.72 43.21
C ARG A 448 27.79 6.07 43.44
N TYR A 449 26.83 6.45 42.62
CA TYR A 449 26.21 7.77 42.62
C TYR A 449 24.70 7.72 42.89
N PRO A 450 24.23 7.30 44.08
CA PRO A 450 22.82 7.33 44.42
C PRO A 450 22.27 8.76 44.36
N ARG A 451 21.17 8.96 43.61
CA ARG A 451 20.50 10.26 43.47
C ARG A 451 19.82 10.66 44.78
N ILE A 452 20.04 11.90 45.20
CA ILE A 452 19.46 12.51 46.40
C ILE A 452 18.36 13.50 46.02
N ALA A 453 18.59 14.32 44.99
CA ALA A 453 17.67 15.37 44.57
C ALA A 453 17.78 15.64 43.06
N GLU A 454 16.81 16.36 42.54
CA GLU A 454 16.73 16.72 41.13
C GLU A 454 16.15 18.13 40.98
N ILE A 455 16.71 18.87 40.03
CA ILE A 455 16.16 20.09 39.49
C ILE A 455 15.80 19.77 38.03
N PRO A 456 14.50 19.60 37.72
CA PRO A 456 14.06 19.06 36.44
C PRO A 456 14.37 20.02 35.29
N PHE A 457 14.40 19.47 34.09
CA PHE A 457 14.47 20.27 32.87
C PHE A 457 13.24 21.18 32.74
N SER A 458 13.46 22.42 32.30
CA SER A 458 12.40 23.29 31.78
C SER A 458 12.87 24.05 30.55
N SER A 459 11.95 24.30 29.61
CA SER A 459 12.27 25.00 28.35
C SER A 459 12.74 26.44 28.55
N GLU A 460 12.36 27.07 29.67
CA GLU A 460 12.79 28.42 30.05
C GLU A 460 14.27 28.43 30.49
N ARG A 461 14.68 27.43 31.28
CA ARG A 461 16.05 27.34 31.83
C ARG A 461 17.03 26.61 30.93
N LYS A 462 16.53 25.66 30.13
CA LYS A 462 17.31 24.77 29.24
C LYS A 462 18.40 23.95 29.95
N LEU A 463 18.23 23.68 31.24
CA LEU A 463 19.16 22.96 32.11
C LEU A 463 18.40 21.92 32.93
N MET A 464 19.06 20.79 33.19
CA MET A 464 18.66 19.77 34.17
C MET A 464 19.86 19.48 35.07
N SER A 465 19.61 19.39 36.37
CA SER A 465 20.65 19.03 37.35
C SER A 465 20.17 17.96 38.31
N THR A 466 21.04 17.02 38.62
CA THR A 466 20.80 15.98 39.64
C THR A 466 21.89 16.03 40.69
N VAL A 467 21.52 15.78 41.95
CA VAL A 467 22.43 15.79 43.08
C VAL A 467 22.63 14.35 43.54
N HIS A 468 23.89 13.93 43.67
CA HIS A 468 24.28 12.58 44.02
C HIS A 468 25.18 12.58 45.26
N ALA A 469 25.06 11.55 46.10
CA ALA A 469 26.16 11.19 47.01
C ALA A 469 27.20 10.40 46.22
N ASP A 470 28.49 10.57 46.51
CA ASP A 470 29.52 9.64 46.03
C ASP A 470 29.77 8.60 47.14
N ALA A 471 29.59 7.32 46.83
CA ALA A 471 29.87 6.23 47.75
C ALA A 471 31.36 6.16 48.14
N HIS A 472 32.27 6.75 47.35
CA HIS A 472 33.71 6.80 47.61
C HIS A 472 34.17 8.07 48.33
N ASP A 473 33.36 9.14 48.34
CA ASP A 473 33.65 10.40 49.04
C ASP A 473 32.47 10.76 49.95
N THR A 474 32.60 10.39 51.22
CA THR A 474 31.52 10.58 52.21
C THR A 474 31.29 12.03 52.61
N ASP A 475 32.19 12.95 52.29
CA ASP A 475 32.16 14.34 52.74
C ASP A 475 31.64 15.32 51.68
N ARG A 476 31.43 14.86 50.44
CA ARG A 476 31.00 15.71 49.33
C ARG A 476 29.75 15.16 48.63
N LEU A 477 28.94 16.08 48.12
CA LEU A 477 27.87 15.84 47.18
C LEU A 477 28.33 16.27 45.79
N LEU A 478 27.82 15.58 44.77
CA LEU A 478 28.14 15.85 43.37
C LEU A 478 26.88 16.33 42.65
N VAL A 479 26.87 17.59 42.23
CA VAL A 479 25.86 18.15 41.33
C VAL A 479 26.31 17.84 39.91
N MET A 480 25.48 17.13 39.17
CA MET A 480 25.69 16.75 37.78
C MET A 480 24.67 17.49 36.93
N THR A 481 25.13 18.27 35.96
CA THR A 481 24.27 19.17 35.18
C THR A 481 24.45 18.91 33.69
N LYS A 482 23.34 18.90 32.96
CA LYS A 482 23.33 18.93 31.49
C LYS A 482 22.42 20.03 30.97
N GLY A 483 22.69 20.51 29.76
CA GLY A 483 21.76 21.40 29.06
C GLY A 483 22.35 22.08 27.84
N ALA A 484 21.71 23.16 27.42
CA ALA A 484 22.14 23.93 26.25
C ALA A 484 23.57 24.47 26.44
N PRO A 485 24.50 24.27 25.47
CA PRO A 485 25.91 24.63 25.64
C PRO A 485 26.16 26.08 26.01
N ASP A 486 25.47 27.03 25.38
CA ASP A 486 25.56 28.47 25.65
C ASP A 486 25.13 28.81 27.09
N VAL A 487 24.01 28.25 27.53
CA VAL A 487 23.47 28.49 28.88
C VAL A 487 24.37 27.86 29.94
N LEU A 488 24.76 26.61 29.76
CA LEU A 488 25.57 25.87 30.74
C LEU A 488 26.99 26.43 30.83
N LEU A 489 27.61 26.79 29.70
CA LEU A 489 28.94 27.39 29.67
C LEU A 489 28.95 28.71 30.46
N SER A 490 27.90 29.54 30.34
CA SER A 490 27.78 30.80 31.11
C SER A 490 27.78 30.62 32.64
N ARG A 491 27.44 29.42 33.13
CA ARG A 491 27.42 29.05 34.55
C ARG A 491 28.72 28.38 35.02
N CYS A 492 29.67 28.14 34.11
CA CYS A 492 30.94 27.49 34.41
C CYS A 492 32.05 28.52 34.72
N THR A 493 32.80 28.27 35.80
CA THR A 493 33.98 29.04 36.20
C THR A 493 35.28 28.27 35.97
N HIS A 494 35.20 26.95 35.84
CA HIS A 494 36.34 26.06 35.65
C HIS A 494 36.05 25.06 34.51
N GLU A 495 37.10 24.42 34.01
CA GLU A 495 37.01 23.26 33.12
C GLU A 495 37.85 22.11 33.65
N LEU A 496 37.48 20.89 33.26
CA LEU A 496 38.28 19.69 33.48
C LEU A 496 39.24 19.48 32.31
N VAL A 497 40.53 19.31 32.61
CA VAL A 497 41.57 18.93 31.64
C VAL A 497 42.33 17.74 32.20
N ALA A 498 42.20 16.58 31.55
CA ALA A 498 42.56 15.27 32.07
C ALA A 498 41.89 15.02 33.45
N GLU A 499 42.66 15.11 34.53
CA GLU A 499 42.17 15.00 35.91
C GLU A 499 42.22 16.32 36.67
N ASP A 500 42.76 17.39 36.07
CA ASP A 500 42.96 18.69 36.72
C ASP A 500 41.76 19.62 36.48
N ILE A 501 41.29 20.27 37.54
CA ILE A 501 40.32 21.37 37.46
C ILE A 501 41.09 22.69 37.28
N ARG A 502 40.85 23.40 36.18
CA ARG A 502 41.54 24.66 35.83
C ARG A 502 40.54 25.79 35.65
N LEU A 503 40.99 27.03 35.87
CA LEU A 503 40.16 28.21 35.67
C LEU A 503 39.78 28.34 34.18
N LEU A 504 38.50 28.53 33.89
CA LEU A 504 38.00 28.66 32.52
C LEU A 504 38.29 30.09 32.02
N THR A 505 39.30 30.23 31.16
CA THR A 505 39.68 31.52 30.56
C THR A 505 38.74 31.92 29.42
N ASP A 506 38.67 33.22 29.11
CA ASP A 506 37.84 33.72 27.99
C ASP A 506 38.28 33.14 26.63
N ALA A 507 39.59 32.99 26.41
CA ALA A 507 40.12 32.36 25.21
C ALA A 507 39.61 30.92 25.07
N ARG A 508 39.64 30.15 26.16
CA ARG A 508 39.16 28.78 26.18
C ARG A 508 37.64 28.67 26.02
N ARG A 509 36.90 29.59 26.62
CA ARG A 509 35.44 29.71 26.42
C ARG A 509 35.11 29.92 24.94
N SER A 510 35.87 30.77 24.23
CA SER A 510 35.72 30.97 22.78
C SER A 510 36.04 29.72 21.97
N GLU A 511 37.06 28.94 22.36
CA GLU A 511 37.39 27.67 21.70
C GLU A 511 36.28 26.62 21.86
N ILE A 512 35.69 26.50 23.05
CA ILE A 512 34.54 25.60 23.31
C ILE A 512 33.34 26.03 22.47
N GLN A 513 33.08 27.34 22.39
CA GLN A 513 31.99 27.88 21.57
C GLN A 513 32.22 27.56 20.08
N ALA A 514 33.45 27.71 19.57
CA ALA A 514 33.79 27.35 18.19
C ALA A 514 33.64 25.84 17.93
N ALA A 515 33.99 24.99 18.90
CA ALA A 515 33.77 23.55 18.80
C ALA A 515 32.26 23.20 18.75
N ASN A 516 31.45 23.86 19.59
CA ASN A 516 30.00 23.74 19.53
C ASN A 516 29.43 24.14 18.16
N ASP A 517 29.90 25.27 17.61
CA ASP A 517 29.48 25.74 16.30
C ASP A 517 29.89 24.76 15.19
N GLY A 518 31.09 24.17 15.27
CA GLY A 518 31.54 23.14 14.34
C GLY A 518 30.73 21.83 14.39
N LEU A 519 30.23 21.44 15.57
CA LEU A 519 29.29 20.32 15.70
C LEU A 519 27.94 20.67 15.08
N ALA A 520 27.44 21.89 15.31
CA ALA A 520 26.19 22.36 14.72
C ALA A 520 26.26 22.47 13.18
N GLU A 521 27.42 22.83 12.61
CA GLU A 521 27.67 22.81 11.17
C GLU A 521 27.58 21.41 10.56
N GLN A 522 27.93 20.38 11.33
CA GLN A 522 27.76 18.98 10.98
C GLN A 522 26.33 18.46 11.26
N ALA A 523 25.36 19.36 11.48
CA ALA A 523 23.98 19.03 11.77
C ALA A 523 23.75 18.27 13.09
N LEU A 524 24.74 18.28 13.99
CA LEU A 524 24.62 17.64 15.29
C LEU A 524 23.88 18.57 16.25
N ARG A 525 22.83 18.06 16.91
CA ARG A 525 22.24 18.69 18.09
C ARG A 525 23.24 18.62 19.22
N THR A 526 23.54 19.76 19.84
CA THR A 526 24.56 19.83 20.88
C THR A 526 23.98 19.90 22.29
N LEU A 527 24.65 19.24 23.23
CA LEU A 527 24.40 19.31 24.68
C LEU A 527 25.74 19.48 25.40
N ALA A 528 25.76 20.22 26.49
CA ALA A 528 26.92 20.31 27.35
C ALA A 528 26.67 19.59 28.67
N VAL A 529 27.76 19.12 29.30
CA VAL A 529 27.74 18.57 30.65
C VAL A 529 28.77 19.26 31.54
N ALA A 530 28.41 19.41 32.81
CA ALA A 530 29.24 20.01 33.83
C ALA A 530 28.92 19.42 35.21
N PHE A 531 29.82 19.60 36.17
CA PHE A 531 29.59 19.18 37.55
C PHE A 531 30.05 20.22 38.57
N ARG A 532 29.63 20.05 39.82
CA ARG A 532 30.13 20.81 40.97
C ARG A 532 30.15 19.95 42.23
N HIS A 533 31.20 20.10 43.03
CA HIS A 533 31.24 19.52 44.38
C HIS A 533 30.62 20.47 45.40
N LEU A 534 29.75 19.94 46.25
CA LEU A 534 29.20 20.63 47.42
C LEU A 534 29.64 19.92 48.71
N PRO A 535 29.90 20.64 49.81
CA PRO A 535 30.14 20.01 51.10
C PRO A 535 28.87 19.32 51.60
N LYS A 536 28.94 18.05 52.02
CA LYS A 536 27.76 17.31 52.52
C LYS A 536 27.28 17.83 53.87
N ARG A 537 28.20 18.29 54.70
CA ARG A 537 27.91 18.81 56.04
C ARG A 537 27.41 20.25 55.95
N GLY A 538 26.14 20.48 56.30
CA GLY A 538 25.49 21.80 56.24
C GLY A 538 24.67 22.07 54.96
N THR A 539 24.58 21.09 54.06
CA THR A 539 23.71 21.18 52.86
C THR A 539 22.41 20.44 53.14
N GLU A 540 21.37 21.17 53.51
CA GLU A 540 20.02 20.64 53.72
C GLU A 540 19.24 20.50 52.39
N PRO A 541 18.26 19.59 52.30
CA PRO A 541 17.49 19.36 51.07
C PRO A 541 16.78 20.61 50.51
N GLU A 542 16.42 21.54 51.39
CA GLU A 542 15.75 22.80 51.05
C GLU A 542 16.66 23.76 50.25
N LEU A 543 17.98 23.53 50.25
CA LEU A 543 18.95 24.31 49.46
C LEU A 543 19.08 23.82 48.02
N PHE A 544 18.51 22.66 47.67
CA PHE A 544 18.55 22.12 46.31
C PHE A 544 17.59 22.88 45.39
N SER A 545 18.04 24.05 44.94
CA SER A 545 17.36 24.98 44.05
C SER A 545 18.30 25.42 42.93
N GLU A 546 17.81 26.22 41.99
CA GLU A 546 18.61 26.72 40.84
C GLU A 546 19.91 27.43 41.25
N SER A 547 20.01 27.88 42.51
CA SER A 547 21.22 28.50 43.05
C SER A 547 22.46 27.59 43.00
N ILE A 548 22.29 26.26 43.01
CA ILE A 548 23.41 25.30 42.93
C ILE A 548 23.96 25.12 41.51
N GLU A 549 23.25 25.62 40.49
CA GLU A 549 23.62 25.57 39.07
C GLU A 549 24.55 26.74 38.68
N SER A 550 25.48 27.08 39.57
CA SER A 550 26.49 28.14 39.44
C SER A 550 27.88 27.60 39.78
N ASP A 551 28.95 28.30 39.41
CA ASP A 551 30.35 27.88 39.65
C ASP A 551 30.65 26.45 39.21
N LEU A 552 30.08 26.04 38.07
CA LEU A 552 30.22 24.68 37.56
C LEU A 552 31.60 24.46 36.91
N VAL A 553 32.03 23.21 36.86
CA VAL A 553 33.20 22.72 36.12
C VAL A 553 32.71 22.13 34.80
N PHE A 554 33.07 22.76 33.69
CA PHE A 554 32.76 22.27 32.35
C PHE A 554 33.55 21.00 32.03
N VAL A 555 32.89 19.98 31.45
CA VAL A 555 33.55 18.70 31.12
C VAL A 555 33.56 18.41 29.63
N GLY A 556 32.43 18.61 28.94
CA GLY A 556 32.39 18.32 27.50
C GLY A 556 31.08 18.66 26.79
N LEU A 557 31.15 18.58 25.46
CA LEU A 557 30.02 18.72 24.54
C LEU A 557 29.67 17.36 23.93
N PHE A 558 28.39 17.10 23.78
CA PHE A 558 27.84 15.96 23.07
C PHE A 558 27.24 16.43 21.76
N GLY A 559 27.62 15.81 20.66
CA GLY A 559 27.03 15.96 19.34
C GLY A 559 26.14 14.77 19.03
N LEU A 560 24.84 15.04 18.92
CA LEU A 560 23.78 14.05 18.77
C LEU A 560 23.12 14.20 17.39
N LEU A 561 22.81 13.11 16.70
CA LEU A 561 21.97 13.15 15.50
C LEU A 561 20.97 11.99 15.45
N ASP A 562 19.86 12.21 14.74
CA ASP A 562 18.94 11.15 14.34
C ASP A 562 19.45 10.51 13.03
N PRO A 563 19.98 9.28 13.05
CA PRO A 563 20.74 8.74 11.94
C PRO A 563 19.83 8.32 10.79
N PRO A 564 20.28 8.52 9.53
CA PRO A 564 19.60 7.93 8.39
C PRO A 564 19.60 6.41 8.49
N ARG A 565 18.55 5.79 7.96
CA ARG A 565 18.50 4.33 7.77
C ARG A 565 19.50 3.93 6.69
N GLU A 566 20.23 2.84 6.89
CA GLU A 566 21.22 2.35 5.91
C GLU A 566 20.51 1.98 4.61
N GLU A 567 19.39 1.28 4.72
CA GLU A 567 18.53 0.87 3.61
C GLU A 567 17.87 2.05 2.87
N ALA A 568 17.73 3.22 3.51
CA ALA A 568 17.14 4.40 2.87
C ALA A 568 18.07 4.94 1.78
N ARG A 569 19.40 4.94 1.98
CA ARG A 569 20.38 5.36 0.97
C ARG A 569 20.27 4.52 -0.30
N ASP A 570 20.27 3.19 -0.15
CA ASP A 570 20.17 2.27 -1.29
C ASP A 570 18.83 2.44 -2.01
N SER A 571 17.76 2.65 -1.25
CA SER A 571 16.41 2.85 -1.78
C SER A 571 16.26 4.17 -2.54
N VAL A 572 16.86 5.26 -2.06
CA VAL A 572 16.93 6.55 -2.79
C VAL A 572 17.67 6.36 -4.11
N GLN A 573 18.80 5.63 -4.11
CA GLN A 573 19.53 5.35 -5.35
C GLN A 573 18.73 4.49 -6.32
N ARG A 574 18.03 3.46 -5.83
CA ARG A 574 17.12 2.63 -6.65
C ARG A 574 15.97 3.45 -7.24
N ALA A 575 15.36 4.33 -6.46
CA ALA A 575 14.32 5.24 -6.95
C ALA A 575 14.85 6.16 -8.04
N LYS A 576 16.05 6.73 -7.85
CA LYS A 576 16.73 7.58 -8.83
C LYS A 576 17.04 6.85 -10.14
N ASN A 577 17.53 5.60 -10.07
CA ASN A 577 17.77 4.76 -11.24
C ASN A 577 16.47 4.46 -12.00
N ALA A 578 15.34 4.36 -11.29
CA ALA A 578 14.01 4.17 -11.84
C ALA A 578 13.35 5.46 -12.38
N GLY A 579 14.11 6.57 -12.45
CA GLY A 579 13.62 7.88 -12.88
C GLY A 579 12.65 8.54 -11.89
N ILE A 580 12.65 8.11 -10.63
CA ILE A 580 11.79 8.64 -9.57
C ILE A 580 12.61 9.61 -8.74
N ARG A 581 12.10 10.83 -8.56
CA ARG A 581 12.80 11.85 -7.78
C ARG A 581 12.36 11.80 -6.32
N THR A 582 13.33 11.73 -5.41
CA THR A 582 13.07 11.87 -3.98
C THR A 582 13.17 13.34 -3.58
N ILE A 583 12.20 13.83 -2.81
CA ILE A 583 12.18 15.15 -2.20
C ILE A 583 12.05 14.94 -0.69
N MET A 584 12.93 15.58 0.08
CA MET A 584 12.87 15.62 1.54
C MET A 584 12.09 16.85 1.98
N VAL A 585 11.08 16.64 2.83
CA VAL A 585 10.25 17.71 3.39
C VAL A 585 10.28 17.55 4.92
N THR A 586 10.83 18.53 5.65
CA THR A 586 11.08 18.35 7.09
C THR A 586 10.88 19.64 7.89
N GLY A 587 10.56 19.51 9.18
CA GLY A 587 10.54 20.59 10.16
C GLY A 587 11.94 21.03 10.64
N ASP A 588 12.98 20.26 10.31
CA ASP A 588 14.35 20.52 10.75
C ASP A 588 14.94 21.83 10.20
N HIS A 589 16.06 22.25 10.77
CA HIS A 589 16.83 23.38 10.26
C HIS A 589 17.38 23.08 8.84
N PRO A 590 17.41 24.07 7.91
CA PRO A 590 17.89 23.85 6.54
C PRO A 590 19.28 23.22 6.42
N LYS A 591 20.22 23.62 7.29
CA LYS A 591 21.57 23.02 7.33
C LYS A 591 21.53 21.53 7.65
N THR A 592 20.73 21.13 8.65
CA THR A 592 20.56 19.72 9.05
C THR A 592 19.95 18.91 7.92
N ALA A 593 18.87 19.40 7.33
CA ALA A 593 18.21 18.76 6.20
C ALA A 593 19.16 18.57 5.01
N ALA A 594 19.99 19.58 4.69
CA ALA A 594 20.96 19.50 3.60
C ALA A 594 22.07 18.45 3.83
N VAL A 595 22.56 18.30 5.07
CA VAL A 595 23.56 17.27 5.43
C VAL A 595 22.98 15.87 5.28
N ILE A 596 21.80 15.62 5.84
CA ILE A 596 21.12 14.32 5.74
C ILE A 596 20.76 14.01 4.28
N ALA A 597 20.27 14.99 3.52
CA ALA A 597 19.95 14.82 2.11
C ALA A 597 21.18 14.47 1.26
N ARG A 598 22.34 15.02 1.60
CA ARG A 598 23.62 14.67 0.96
C ARG A 598 24.06 13.26 1.33
N GLU A 599 23.94 12.88 2.59
CA GLU A 599 24.29 11.55 3.07
C GLU A 599 23.40 10.45 2.46
N LEU A 600 22.12 10.74 2.19
CA LEU A 600 21.19 9.83 1.53
C LEU A 600 21.26 9.87 -0.01
N GLY A 601 21.98 10.82 -0.60
CA GLY A 601 22.07 10.99 -2.07
C GLY A 601 20.84 11.67 -2.71
N ILE A 602 19.99 12.31 -1.92
CA ILE A 602 18.80 13.06 -2.36
C ILE A 602 19.21 14.37 -3.06
N ALA A 603 20.17 15.10 -2.48
CA ALA A 603 20.69 16.36 -3.03
C ALA A 603 22.20 16.48 -2.81
N THR A 604 22.94 16.84 -3.86
CA THR A 604 24.41 16.98 -3.80
C THR A 604 24.87 18.44 -3.71
N ASP A 605 24.03 19.39 -4.12
CA ASP A 605 24.31 20.83 -4.13
C ASP A 605 24.19 21.50 -2.75
N GLY A 606 23.59 20.81 -1.77
CA GLY A 606 23.35 21.35 -0.42
C GLY A 606 22.30 22.45 -0.39
N ARG A 607 21.52 22.65 -1.47
CA ARG A 607 20.48 23.66 -1.54
C ARG A 607 19.24 23.17 -0.80
N ALA A 608 18.86 23.90 0.25
CA ALA A 608 17.64 23.68 1.01
C ALA A 608 16.83 24.98 1.06
N ILE A 609 15.53 24.89 0.85
CA ILE A 609 14.61 26.03 0.92
C ILE A 609 13.84 25.97 2.23
N SER A 610 13.78 27.10 2.94
CA SER A 610 13.03 27.22 4.18
C SER A 610 11.54 27.54 3.93
N GLY A 611 10.68 27.17 4.88
CA GLY A 611 9.26 27.58 4.86
C GLY A 611 9.05 29.09 4.68
N ALA A 612 9.89 29.91 5.32
CA ALA A 612 9.82 31.37 5.19
C ALA A 612 10.17 31.89 3.78
N GLU A 613 10.99 31.16 3.03
CA GLU A 613 11.26 31.46 1.62
C GLU A 613 10.09 31.02 0.74
N LEU A 614 9.49 29.86 1.02
CA LEU A 614 8.28 29.38 0.33
C LEU A 614 7.10 30.35 0.46
N ASP A 615 6.91 30.97 1.62
CA ASP A 615 5.85 31.96 1.85
C ASP A 615 5.97 33.20 0.97
N ARG A 616 7.20 33.55 0.57
CA ARG A 616 7.47 34.71 -0.29
C ARG A 616 7.35 34.40 -1.78
N MET A 617 7.33 33.12 -2.16
CA MET A 617 7.27 32.68 -3.55
C MET A 617 5.82 32.69 -4.06
N SER A 618 5.63 33.21 -5.27
CA SER A 618 4.39 32.99 -6.01
C SER A 618 4.27 31.52 -6.45
N ASP A 619 3.08 31.09 -6.84
CA ASP A 619 2.87 29.71 -7.31
C ASP A 619 3.65 29.41 -8.60
N GLU A 620 3.85 30.39 -9.49
CA GLU A 620 4.66 30.25 -10.70
C GLU A 620 6.17 30.18 -10.41
N GLU A 621 6.63 30.87 -9.36
CA GLU A 621 8.01 30.75 -8.88
C GLU A 621 8.22 29.38 -8.24
N LEU A 622 7.27 28.96 -7.41
CA LEU A 622 7.29 27.65 -6.77
C LEU A 622 7.33 26.53 -7.80
N ASP A 623 6.54 26.61 -8.87
CA ASP A 623 6.51 25.62 -9.96
C ASP A 623 7.89 25.44 -10.63
N ARG A 624 8.68 26.51 -10.76
CA ARG A 624 10.07 26.42 -11.25
C ARG A 624 11.01 25.83 -10.21
N VAL A 625 10.91 26.29 -8.97
CA VAL A 625 11.77 25.87 -7.86
C VAL A 625 11.62 24.39 -7.56
N VAL A 626 10.39 23.86 -7.54
CA VAL A 626 10.14 22.43 -7.26
C VAL A 626 10.72 21.51 -8.31
N ARG A 627 11.16 22.00 -9.49
CA ARG A 627 11.88 21.17 -10.49
C ARG A 627 13.35 20.95 -10.16
N GLU A 628 13.96 21.87 -9.43
CA GLU A 628 15.40 21.87 -9.16
C GLU A 628 15.72 21.47 -7.72
N VAL A 629 14.89 21.87 -6.76
CA VAL A 629 15.19 21.72 -5.33
C VAL A 629 14.50 20.50 -4.73
N SER A 630 15.28 19.66 -4.06
CA SER A 630 14.79 18.41 -3.45
C SER A 630 14.76 18.45 -1.92
N VAL A 631 15.08 19.58 -1.28
CA VAL A 631 15.12 19.71 0.18
C VAL A 631 14.35 20.95 0.63
N TYR A 632 13.32 20.71 1.44
CA TYR A 632 12.48 21.74 2.06
C TYR A 632 12.49 21.57 3.58
N ALA A 633 12.81 22.65 4.28
CA ALA A 633 13.11 22.64 5.72
C ALA A 633 12.29 23.68 6.48
N ARG A 634 12.06 23.48 7.77
CA ARG A 634 11.14 24.30 8.60
C ARG A 634 9.79 24.54 7.92
N VAL A 635 9.26 23.51 7.29
CA VAL A 635 7.97 23.55 6.58
C VAL A 635 6.80 23.32 7.54
N ASN A 636 5.69 24.00 7.30
CA ASN A 636 4.42 23.77 7.98
C ASN A 636 3.49 22.89 7.10
N PRO A 637 2.31 22.46 7.61
CA PRO A 637 1.34 21.68 6.84
C PRO A 637 0.94 22.31 5.49
N GLU A 638 0.73 23.63 5.49
CA GLU A 638 0.32 24.38 4.30
C GLU A 638 1.42 24.36 3.22
N HIS A 639 2.69 24.43 3.63
CA HIS A 639 3.83 24.30 2.72
C HIS A 639 3.90 22.91 2.09
N LYS A 640 3.67 21.84 2.87
CA LYS A 640 3.62 20.47 2.33
C LYS A 640 2.56 20.38 1.21
N LEU A 641 1.36 20.89 1.48
CA LEU A 641 0.27 20.92 0.50
C LEU A 641 0.61 21.77 -0.74
N ARG A 642 1.22 22.95 -0.56
CA ARG A 642 1.65 23.81 -1.69
C ARG A 642 2.68 23.12 -2.58
N ILE A 643 3.65 22.40 -2.00
CA ILE A 643 4.66 21.63 -2.75
C ILE A 643 3.99 20.52 -3.57
N VAL A 644 3.05 19.77 -2.96
CA VAL A 644 2.30 18.71 -3.65
C VAL A 644 1.51 19.27 -4.82
N ASN A 645 0.76 20.35 -4.61
CA ASN A 645 -0.02 21.00 -5.67
C ASN A 645 0.89 21.51 -6.81
N ALA A 646 2.04 22.10 -6.50
CA ALA A 646 2.99 22.59 -7.50
C ALA A 646 3.56 21.46 -8.39
N LEU A 647 3.83 20.29 -7.79
CA LEU A 647 4.27 19.10 -8.54
C LEU A 647 3.13 18.52 -9.39
N GLN A 648 1.90 18.45 -8.85
CA GLN A 648 0.73 17.94 -9.56
C GLN A 648 0.31 18.83 -10.74
N ARG A 649 0.41 20.16 -10.62
CA ARG A 649 0.17 21.11 -11.73
C ARG A 649 1.07 20.85 -12.95
N GLN A 650 2.20 20.18 -12.74
CA GLN A 650 3.13 19.79 -13.80
C GLN A 650 2.81 18.42 -14.40
N GLY A 651 1.71 17.80 -13.98
CA GLY A 651 1.29 16.46 -14.39
C GLY A 651 2.09 15.35 -13.73
N LEU A 652 2.89 15.61 -12.69
CA LEU A 652 3.65 14.56 -12.01
C LEU A 652 2.76 13.79 -11.05
N THR A 653 2.95 12.46 -11.01
CA THR A 653 2.35 11.59 -10.00
C THR A 653 3.18 11.65 -8.73
N VAL A 654 2.61 12.20 -7.65
CA VAL A 654 3.32 12.45 -6.39
C VAL A 654 2.87 11.46 -5.33
N ALA A 655 3.83 10.71 -4.78
CA ALA A 655 3.68 9.96 -3.53
C ALA A 655 4.17 10.83 -2.37
N VAL A 656 3.39 10.97 -1.30
CA VAL A 656 3.73 11.77 -0.13
C VAL A 656 3.76 10.87 1.10
N THR A 657 4.76 11.04 1.96
CA THR A 657 4.79 10.37 3.27
C THR A 657 4.50 11.35 4.41
N GLY A 658 3.91 10.83 5.48
CA GLY A 658 3.62 11.59 6.69
C GLY A 658 3.22 10.68 7.84
N ASP A 659 3.36 11.19 9.07
CA ASP A 659 3.05 10.47 10.30
C ASP A 659 2.13 11.29 11.22
N GLY A 660 2.16 12.62 11.13
CA GLY A 660 1.35 13.50 11.96
C GLY A 660 -0.04 13.81 11.42
N VAL A 661 -0.93 14.28 12.31
CA VAL A 661 -2.23 14.90 11.96
C VAL A 661 -2.05 16.04 10.95
N ASN A 662 -0.94 16.75 11.11
CA ASN A 662 -0.48 17.84 10.27
C ASN A 662 -0.25 17.45 8.81
N ASP A 663 -0.03 16.16 8.52
CA ASP A 663 0.28 15.68 7.17
C ASP A 663 -0.96 15.18 6.43
N ALA A 664 -2.07 14.96 7.14
CA ALA A 664 -3.31 14.44 6.58
C ALA A 664 -3.82 15.21 5.34
N PRO A 665 -3.78 16.57 5.30
CA PRO A 665 -4.19 17.30 4.09
C PRO A 665 -3.30 16.99 2.87
N ALA A 666 -1.99 16.88 3.08
CA ALA A 666 -1.03 16.59 2.02
C ALA A 666 -1.15 15.13 1.55
N LEU A 667 -1.30 14.19 2.49
CA LEU A 667 -1.52 12.76 2.21
C LEU A 667 -2.78 12.55 1.37
N LYS A 668 -3.90 13.20 1.73
CA LYS A 668 -5.17 13.07 1.02
C LYS A 668 -5.18 13.74 -0.35
N THR A 669 -4.39 14.79 -0.54
CA THR A 669 -4.31 15.52 -1.81
C THR A 669 -3.32 14.88 -2.79
N ALA A 670 -2.32 14.17 -2.28
CA ALA A 670 -1.34 13.45 -3.09
C ALA A 670 -2.02 12.43 -4.02
N ASN A 671 -1.31 12.03 -5.09
CA ASN A 671 -1.79 10.93 -5.92
C ASN A 671 -1.69 9.59 -5.19
N ILE A 672 -0.69 9.47 -4.30
CA ILE A 672 -0.60 8.39 -3.31
C ILE A 672 -0.20 9.00 -1.96
N GLY A 673 -1.07 8.90 -0.95
CA GLY A 673 -0.73 9.15 0.44
C GLY A 673 -0.14 7.91 1.11
N VAL A 674 0.98 8.05 1.80
CA VAL A 674 1.68 6.97 2.51
C VAL A 674 1.85 7.34 3.99
N ALA A 675 1.18 6.63 4.89
CA ALA A 675 1.31 6.84 6.33
C ALA A 675 2.30 5.86 6.96
N MET A 676 2.92 6.30 8.06
CA MET A 676 3.68 5.43 8.95
C MET A 676 2.72 4.53 9.76
N GLY A 677 3.08 3.27 9.93
CA GLY A 677 2.29 2.28 10.65
C GLY A 677 2.56 2.31 12.16
N ILE A 678 3.81 2.51 12.57
CA ILE A 678 4.24 2.52 13.97
C ILE A 678 4.18 3.94 14.53
N SER A 679 4.85 4.92 13.88
CA SER A 679 4.89 6.31 14.34
C SER A 679 3.70 7.15 13.88
N GLY A 680 2.92 6.64 12.92
CA GLY A 680 1.80 7.38 12.37
C GLY A 680 0.63 7.51 13.35
N THR A 681 0.01 8.67 13.33
CA THR A 681 -1.29 8.94 13.98
C THR A 681 -2.42 8.27 13.21
N ASP A 682 -3.52 7.94 13.87
CA ASP A 682 -4.70 7.37 13.18
C ASP A 682 -5.20 8.27 12.07
N VAL A 683 -5.12 9.59 12.27
CA VAL A 683 -5.52 10.59 11.26
C VAL A 683 -4.65 10.48 10.01
N SER A 684 -3.34 10.32 10.18
CA SER A 684 -2.43 10.15 9.05
C SER A 684 -2.71 8.85 8.30
N ARG A 685 -2.93 7.74 9.03
CA ARG A 685 -3.29 6.42 8.45
C ARG A 685 -4.61 6.48 7.70
N GLU A 686 -5.61 7.21 8.22
CA GLU A 686 -6.90 7.38 7.58
C GLU A 686 -6.80 8.19 6.28
N ALA A 687 -5.99 9.24 6.27
CA ALA A 687 -5.80 10.10 5.12
C ALA A 687 -4.95 9.45 4.00
N ALA A 688 -4.21 8.38 4.32
CA ALA A 688 -3.32 7.70 3.41
C ALA A 688 -3.97 6.53 2.67
N ASP A 689 -3.48 6.29 1.45
CA ASP A 689 -3.84 5.15 0.63
C ASP A 689 -3.06 3.87 0.99
N ILE A 690 -1.86 4.04 1.53
CA ILE A 690 -0.93 2.98 1.90
C ILE A 690 -0.40 3.27 3.32
N VAL A 691 -0.27 2.23 4.13
CA VAL A 691 0.34 2.28 5.46
C VAL A 691 1.57 1.39 5.47
N LEU A 692 2.71 1.91 5.93
CA LEU A 692 3.96 1.18 6.05
C LEU A 692 4.05 0.57 7.46
N ALA A 693 3.87 -0.75 7.58
CA ALA A 693 3.88 -1.42 8.88
C ALA A 693 5.25 -1.36 9.60
N ASP A 694 6.31 -0.96 8.90
CA ASP A 694 7.69 -0.88 9.40
C ASP A 694 8.30 0.54 9.38
N ASP A 695 7.50 1.54 8.99
CA ASP A 695 7.89 2.96 8.84
C ASP A 695 9.09 3.19 7.90
N ASN A 696 9.35 2.28 6.96
CA ASN A 696 10.59 2.31 6.20
C ASN A 696 10.43 2.89 4.79
N PHE A 697 11.26 3.88 4.43
CA PHE A 697 11.33 4.39 3.06
C PHE A 697 11.59 3.29 2.01
N ALA A 698 12.38 2.27 2.36
CA ALA A 698 12.67 1.14 1.46
C ALA A 698 11.40 0.39 1.03
N THR A 699 10.40 0.33 1.93
CA THR A 699 9.11 -0.31 1.68
C THR A 699 8.29 0.43 0.62
N ILE A 700 8.42 1.75 0.52
CA ILE A 700 7.79 2.56 -0.53
C ILE A 700 8.34 2.19 -1.90
N VAL A 701 9.68 2.12 -2.02
CA VAL A 701 10.35 1.77 -3.28
C VAL A 701 10.01 0.33 -3.69
N ALA A 702 9.95 -0.58 -2.72
CA ALA A 702 9.48 -1.95 -2.92
C ALA A 702 8.02 -2.03 -3.41
N ALA A 703 7.14 -1.20 -2.86
CA ALA A 703 5.75 -1.14 -3.28
C ALA A 703 5.61 -0.53 -4.70
N ILE A 704 6.42 0.47 -5.06
CA ILE A 704 6.46 0.99 -6.44
C ILE A 704 6.90 -0.09 -7.43
N GLU A 705 7.93 -0.87 -7.10
CA GLU A 705 8.39 -2.01 -7.91
C GLU A 705 7.26 -3.02 -8.15
N GLU A 706 6.53 -3.39 -7.10
CA GLU A 706 5.41 -4.33 -7.19
C GLU A 706 4.22 -3.72 -7.98
N GLY A 707 3.90 -2.44 -7.79
CA GLY A 707 2.88 -1.73 -8.55
C GLY A 707 3.18 -1.70 -10.06
N ARG A 708 4.44 -1.39 -10.42
CA ARG A 708 4.90 -1.47 -11.81
C ARG A 708 4.84 -2.90 -12.37
N THR A 709 5.16 -3.90 -11.56
CA THR A 709 5.09 -5.32 -11.95
C THR A 709 3.66 -5.76 -12.24
N ILE A 710 2.72 -5.42 -11.35
CA ILE A 710 1.29 -5.72 -11.52
C ILE A 710 0.78 -5.11 -12.83
N PHE A 711 1.09 -3.83 -13.08
CA PHE A 711 0.67 -3.15 -14.30
C PHE A 711 1.30 -3.78 -15.57
N ALA A 712 2.59 -4.13 -15.51
CA ALA A 712 3.25 -4.84 -16.61
C ALA A 712 2.60 -6.19 -16.90
N ASN A 713 2.25 -6.97 -15.87
CA ASN A 713 1.57 -8.25 -16.01
C ASN A 713 0.14 -8.09 -16.56
N ILE A 714 -0.55 -7.02 -16.17
CA ILE A 714 -1.85 -6.66 -16.75
C ILE A 714 -1.74 -6.44 -18.26
N ARG A 715 -0.74 -5.68 -18.72
CA ARG A 715 -0.46 -5.53 -20.15
C ARG A 715 -0.15 -6.88 -20.84
N LYS A 716 0.57 -7.80 -20.19
CA LYS A 716 0.90 -9.13 -20.76
C LYS A 716 -0.35 -9.96 -21.06
N PHE A 717 -1.24 -10.16 -20.08
CA PHE A 717 -2.43 -10.98 -20.31
C PHE A 717 -3.47 -10.28 -21.18
N LEU A 718 -3.57 -8.94 -21.13
CA LEU A 718 -4.39 -8.18 -22.07
C LEU A 718 -3.91 -8.37 -23.50
N ARG A 719 -2.59 -8.34 -23.73
CA ARG A 719 -2.00 -8.61 -25.06
C ARG A 719 -2.46 -9.97 -25.56
N TYR A 720 -2.33 -10.98 -24.70
CA TYR A 720 -2.70 -12.35 -24.98
C TYR A 720 -4.19 -12.45 -25.37
N LEU A 721 -5.09 -12.15 -24.43
CA LEU A 721 -6.54 -12.31 -24.61
C LEU A 721 -7.06 -11.49 -25.80
N LEU A 722 -6.65 -10.22 -25.94
CA LEU A 722 -7.12 -9.39 -27.04
C LEU A 722 -6.62 -9.89 -28.41
N SER A 723 -5.40 -10.41 -28.48
CA SER A 723 -4.88 -10.97 -29.74
C SER A 723 -5.54 -12.29 -30.11
N SER A 724 -5.87 -13.14 -29.12
CA SER A 724 -6.68 -14.34 -29.29
C SER A 724 -8.06 -13.99 -29.83
N ASN A 725 -8.80 -13.11 -29.13
CA ASN A 725 -10.16 -12.72 -29.50
C ASN A 725 -10.20 -12.07 -30.90
N ILE A 726 -9.22 -11.22 -31.24
CA ILE A 726 -9.14 -10.64 -32.59
C ILE A 726 -8.84 -11.71 -33.62
N GLY A 727 -7.95 -12.68 -33.32
CA GLY A 727 -7.70 -13.82 -34.19
C GLY A 727 -8.97 -14.64 -34.45
N GLU A 728 -9.76 -14.91 -33.43
CA GLU A 728 -11.05 -15.62 -33.54
C GLU A 728 -12.07 -14.85 -34.37
N VAL A 729 -12.28 -13.57 -34.04
CA VAL A 729 -13.22 -12.69 -34.77
C VAL A 729 -12.81 -12.56 -36.23
N MET A 730 -11.51 -12.40 -36.52
CA MET A 730 -11.00 -12.35 -37.89
C MET A 730 -11.15 -13.70 -38.61
N THR A 731 -10.89 -14.82 -37.94
CA THR A 731 -11.08 -16.17 -38.52
C THR A 731 -12.54 -16.36 -38.92
N MET A 732 -13.48 -16.02 -38.05
CA MET A 732 -14.90 -16.13 -38.34
C MET A 732 -15.33 -15.18 -39.46
N PHE A 733 -14.96 -13.89 -39.37
CA PHE A 733 -15.34 -12.88 -40.36
C PHE A 733 -14.79 -13.20 -41.76
N PHE A 734 -13.48 -13.45 -41.88
CA PHE A 734 -12.87 -13.76 -43.17
C PHE A 734 -13.22 -15.15 -43.66
N GLY A 735 -13.46 -16.12 -42.77
CA GLY A 735 -13.90 -17.45 -43.17
C GLY A 735 -15.29 -17.46 -43.81
N ILE A 736 -16.19 -16.56 -43.38
CA ILE A 736 -17.49 -16.35 -44.03
C ILE A 736 -17.33 -15.53 -45.31
N LEU A 737 -16.59 -14.41 -45.26
CA LEU A 737 -16.42 -13.52 -46.41
C LEU A 737 -15.73 -14.22 -47.60
N LEU A 738 -14.78 -15.11 -47.31
CA LEU A 738 -14.00 -15.85 -48.29
C LEU A 738 -14.49 -17.28 -48.48
N ALA A 739 -15.67 -17.65 -47.95
CA ALA A 739 -16.16 -19.03 -47.93
C ALA A 739 -16.08 -19.74 -49.29
N ASP A 740 -16.49 -19.04 -50.37
CA ASP A 740 -16.44 -19.54 -51.74
C ASP A 740 -15.01 -19.76 -52.27
N VAL A 741 -14.05 -18.96 -51.77
CA VAL A 741 -12.65 -19.01 -52.20
C VAL A 741 -11.89 -20.12 -51.48
N ILE A 742 -12.23 -20.40 -50.22
CA ILE A 742 -11.46 -21.29 -49.33
C ILE A 742 -12.08 -22.70 -49.18
N GLY A 743 -12.92 -23.12 -50.13
CA GLY A 743 -13.56 -24.44 -50.13
C GLY A 743 -14.63 -24.63 -49.05
N LEU A 744 -15.06 -23.55 -48.38
CA LEU A 744 -16.12 -23.54 -47.36
C LEU A 744 -17.53 -23.45 -47.96
N ALA A 745 -17.65 -23.41 -49.29
CA ALA A 745 -18.94 -23.41 -49.99
C ALA A 745 -19.65 -24.77 -49.83
N GLY A 746 -20.80 -24.78 -49.16
CA GLY A 746 -21.60 -25.97 -48.98
C GLY A 746 -22.14 -26.52 -50.31
N THR A 747 -22.06 -27.84 -50.52
CA THR A 747 -22.63 -28.55 -51.69
C THR A 747 -24.18 -28.55 -51.74
N GLY A 748 -24.85 -27.63 -51.03
CA GLY A 748 -26.30 -27.58 -50.85
C GLY A 748 -26.91 -26.21 -50.55
N GLY A 749 -26.17 -25.11 -50.70
CA GLY A 749 -26.71 -23.74 -50.59
C GLY A 749 -27.08 -23.29 -49.16
N GLY A 750 -26.35 -23.77 -48.15
CA GLY A 750 -26.49 -23.32 -46.76
C GLY A 750 -25.19 -22.76 -46.22
N LEU A 751 -25.29 -21.79 -45.29
CA LEU A 751 -24.17 -21.13 -44.63
C LEU A 751 -23.34 -22.12 -43.80
N VAL A 752 -22.08 -22.33 -44.17
CA VAL A 752 -21.13 -23.17 -43.42
C VAL A 752 -20.19 -22.29 -42.60
N LEU A 753 -20.07 -22.58 -41.31
CA LEU A 753 -19.24 -21.80 -40.39
C LEU A 753 -17.81 -22.38 -40.30
N PRO A 754 -16.76 -21.53 -40.24
CA PRO A 754 -15.38 -21.99 -40.05
C PRO A 754 -15.17 -22.75 -38.74
N LEU A 755 -15.83 -22.31 -37.67
CA LEU A 755 -15.84 -22.92 -36.35
C LEU A 755 -17.26 -22.88 -35.78
N VAL A 756 -17.62 -23.88 -34.96
CA VAL A 756 -18.92 -23.90 -34.29
C VAL A 756 -18.88 -23.13 -32.96
N ALA A 757 -20.04 -22.66 -32.49
CA ALA A 757 -20.15 -21.86 -31.28
C ALA A 757 -19.56 -22.55 -30.03
N THR A 758 -19.73 -23.87 -29.90
CA THR A 758 -19.18 -24.65 -28.77
C THR A 758 -17.65 -24.67 -28.76
N GLN A 759 -17.01 -24.69 -29.93
CA GLN A 759 -15.55 -24.62 -30.05
C GLN A 759 -15.02 -23.25 -29.64
N ILE A 760 -15.65 -22.16 -30.09
CA ILE A 760 -15.28 -20.78 -29.70
C ILE A 760 -15.42 -20.57 -28.18
N LEU A 761 -16.52 -21.07 -27.60
CA LEU A 761 -16.74 -21.02 -26.16
C LEU A 761 -15.66 -21.78 -25.38
N TRP A 762 -15.27 -22.95 -25.87
CA TRP A 762 -14.20 -23.75 -25.27
C TRP A 762 -12.88 -22.99 -25.26
N ILE A 763 -12.57 -22.32 -26.37
CA ILE A 763 -11.33 -21.57 -26.51
C ILE A 763 -11.24 -20.46 -25.45
N ASN A 764 -12.22 -19.55 -25.47
CA ASN A 764 -12.21 -18.36 -24.62
C ASN A 764 -12.30 -18.69 -23.13
N LEU A 765 -13.05 -19.74 -22.77
CA LEU A 765 -13.32 -20.04 -21.38
C LEU A 765 -12.28 -20.98 -20.75
N VAL A 766 -11.88 -22.02 -21.48
CA VAL A 766 -11.11 -23.14 -20.92
C VAL A 766 -9.64 -23.02 -21.29
N THR A 767 -9.32 -22.89 -22.58
CA THR A 767 -7.91 -22.92 -23.01
C THR A 767 -7.20 -21.60 -22.78
N ASP A 768 -7.91 -20.46 -22.81
CA ASP A 768 -7.32 -19.12 -22.61
C ASP A 768 -7.33 -18.63 -21.16
N GLY A 769 -8.29 -19.07 -20.34
CA GLY A 769 -8.43 -18.61 -18.96
C GLY A 769 -7.21 -18.92 -18.08
N ALA A 770 -6.71 -20.16 -18.12
CA ALA A 770 -5.57 -20.56 -17.29
C ALA A 770 -4.24 -19.89 -17.72
N PRO A 771 -3.88 -19.82 -19.01
CA PRO A 771 -2.69 -19.09 -19.44
C PRO A 771 -2.76 -17.58 -19.15
N ALA A 772 -3.93 -16.95 -19.27
CA ALA A 772 -4.11 -15.54 -18.94
C ALA A 772 -3.84 -15.26 -17.45
N LEU A 773 -4.36 -16.09 -16.55
CA LEU A 773 -4.07 -16.00 -15.12
C LEU A 773 -2.58 -16.22 -14.83
N ALA A 774 -1.96 -17.19 -15.50
CA ALA A 774 -0.52 -17.47 -15.35
C ALA A 774 0.36 -16.30 -15.80
N LEU A 775 -0.01 -15.57 -16.86
CA LEU A 775 0.64 -14.32 -17.27
C LEU A 775 0.48 -13.21 -16.23
N GLY A 776 -0.66 -13.16 -15.55
CA GLY A 776 -0.89 -12.27 -14.41
C GLY A 776 0.09 -12.49 -13.24
N LEU A 777 0.57 -13.73 -13.09
CA LEU A 777 1.51 -14.17 -12.06
C LEU A 777 2.97 -14.25 -12.53
N ASP A 778 3.27 -13.74 -13.72
CA ASP A 778 4.63 -13.72 -14.26
C ASP A 778 5.55 -12.93 -13.30
N PRO A 779 6.77 -13.40 -13.01
CA PRO A 779 7.67 -12.72 -12.09
C PRO A 779 8.06 -11.32 -12.60
N SER A 780 8.50 -10.46 -11.67
CA SER A 780 9.03 -9.13 -12.00
C SER A 780 10.19 -9.26 -12.99
N ASN A 781 10.18 -8.44 -14.03
CA ASN A 781 11.29 -8.34 -14.97
C ASN A 781 12.39 -7.51 -14.29
N GLU A 782 13.67 -7.91 -14.43
CA GLU A 782 14.83 -7.21 -13.83
C GLU A 782 14.91 -5.70 -14.18
N ASP A 783 14.24 -5.27 -15.26
CA ASP A 783 14.26 -3.88 -15.74
C ASP A 783 13.17 -2.97 -15.17
N VAL A 784 12.23 -3.47 -14.36
CA VAL A 784 11.08 -2.66 -13.90
C VAL A 784 11.53 -1.39 -13.16
N MET A 785 12.65 -1.48 -12.44
CA MET A 785 13.28 -0.36 -11.72
C MET A 785 14.43 0.31 -12.51
N ASN A 786 14.63 -0.06 -13.77
CA ASN A 786 15.62 0.55 -14.68
C ASN A 786 14.95 1.37 -15.81
N ARG A 787 13.63 1.55 -15.74
CA ARG A 787 12.84 2.33 -16.69
C ARG A 787 12.25 3.56 -16.00
N PRO A 788 12.10 4.70 -16.71
CA PRO A 788 11.42 5.86 -16.15
C PRO A 788 9.95 5.56 -15.85
N PRO A 789 9.30 6.34 -14.98
CA PRO A 789 7.87 6.22 -14.71
C PRO A 789 7.05 6.41 -15.99
N ARG A 790 5.91 5.72 -16.08
CA ARG A 790 5.01 5.84 -17.24
C ARG A 790 4.51 7.29 -17.41
N PRO A 791 4.32 7.77 -18.65
CA PRO A 791 3.74 9.08 -18.89
C PRO A 791 2.31 9.19 -18.31
N PRO A 792 1.94 10.34 -17.72
CA PRO A 792 0.57 10.60 -17.27
C PRO A 792 -0.42 10.51 -18.43
N GLY A 793 -1.50 9.74 -18.25
CA GLY A 793 -2.54 9.56 -19.27
C GLY A 793 -2.22 8.51 -20.36
N GLU A 794 -1.08 7.83 -20.29
CA GLU A 794 -0.85 6.64 -21.12
C GLU A 794 -1.80 5.52 -20.67
N GLY A 795 -2.67 5.09 -21.59
CA GLY A 795 -3.56 3.96 -21.36
C GLY A 795 -2.81 2.65 -21.11
N VAL A 796 -3.51 1.69 -20.53
CA VAL A 796 -3.07 0.30 -20.40
C VAL A 796 -2.76 -0.30 -21.78
N LEU A 797 -3.58 0.00 -22.80
CA LEU A 797 -3.34 -0.42 -24.18
C LEU A 797 -2.74 0.71 -25.01
N THR A 798 -1.46 0.63 -25.32
CA THR A 798 -0.77 1.60 -26.17
C THR A 798 -1.09 1.38 -27.65
N GLY A 799 -0.95 2.41 -28.49
CA GLY A 799 -1.13 2.26 -29.94
C GLY A 799 -0.15 1.27 -30.57
N GLU A 800 1.03 1.10 -30.00
CA GLU A 800 1.97 0.06 -30.40
C GLU A 800 1.48 -1.34 -30.03
N MET A 801 0.93 -1.50 -28.83
CA MET A 801 0.34 -2.75 -28.37
C MET A 801 -0.85 -3.15 -29.27
N TRP A 802 -1.72 -2.21 -29.65
CA TRP A 802 -2.81 -2.47 -30.60
C TRP A 802 -2.31 -2.96 -31.97
N ARG A 803 -1.25 -2.35 -32.52
CA ARG A 803 -0.64 -2.84 -33.77
C ARG A 803 -0.12 -4.26 -33.63
N GLY A 804 0.52 -4.59 -32.51
CA GLY A 804 0.99 -5.94 -32.21
C GLY A 804 -0.15 -6.96 -32.08
N ILE A 805 -1.23 -6.58 -31.38
CA ILE A 805 -2.44 -7.38 -31.20
C ILE A 805 -3.09 -7.71 -32.55
N ILE A 806 -3.30 -6.69 -33.40
CA ILE A 806 -3.89 -6.88 -34.74
C ILE A 806 -2.98 -7.74 -35.61
N PHE A 807 -1.66 -7.51 -35.59
CA PHE A 807 -0.70 -8.30 -36.36
C PHE A 807 -0.75 -9.79 -35.99
N VAL A 808 -0.76 -10.10 -34.69
CA VAL A 808 -0.90 -11.48 -34.20
C VAL A 808 -2.24 -12.08 -34.61
N GLY A 809 -3.35 -11.34 -34.43
CA GLY A 809 -4.69 -11.80 -34.83
C GLY A 809 -4.79 -12.13 -36.32
N VAL A 810 -4.17 -11.32 -37.19
CA VAL A 810 -4.12 -11.57 -38.64
C VAL A 810 -3.35 -12.86 -38.95
N ILE A 811 -2.22 -13.11 -38.27
CA ILE A 811 -1.44 -14.36 -38.45
C ILE A 811 -2.27 -15.57 -38.03
N MET A 812 -2.93 -15.50 -36.88
CA MET A 812 -3.78 -16.57 -36.37
C MET A 812 -4.93 -16.87 -37.35
N ALA A 813 -5.61 -15.83 -37.84
CA ALA A 813 -6.71 -15.97 -38.77
C ALA A 813 -6.26 -16.53 -40.12
N ALA A 814 -5.21 -15.97 -40.71
CA ALA A 814 -4.67 -16.45 -41.98
C ALA A 814 -4.21 -17.90 -41.89
N GLY A 815 -3.45 -18.25 -40.85
CA GLY A 815 -2.97 -19.62 -40.65
C GLY A 815 -4.11 -20.61 -40.41
N THR A 816 -5.11 -20.24 -39.60
CA THR A 816 -6.27 -21.11 -39.32
C THR A 816 -7.11 -21.34 -40.56
N LEU A 817 -7.38 -20.28 -41.35
CA LEU A 817 -8.12 -20.38 -42.60
C LEU A 817 -7.36 -21.16 -43.68
N LEU A 818 -6.03 -21.02 -43.75
CA LEU A 818 -5.20 -21.82 -44.67
C LEU A 818 -5.21 -23.31 -44.32
N VAL A 819 -5.18 -23.66 -43.03
CA VAL A 819 -5.30 -25.07 -42.59
C VAL A 819 -6.68 -25.61 -42.96
N LEU A 820 -7.71 -24.80 -42.75
CA LEU A 820 -9.08 -25.17 -43.07
C LEU A 820 -9.27 -25.39 -44.58
N ASP A 821 -8.78 -24.46 -45.41
CA ASP A 821 -8.76 -24.54 -46.88
C ASP A 821 -8.05 -25.81 -47.35
N ALA A 822 -6.83 -26.05 -46.86
CA ALA A 822 -6.03 -27.22 -47.23
C ALA A 822 -6.67 -28.58 -46.86
N CYS A 823 -7.66 -28.58 -45.98
CA CYS A 823 -8.40 -29.79 -45.62
C CYS A 823 -9.66 -29.99 -46.46
N LEU A 824 -10.18 -28.95 -47.13
CA LEU A 824 -11.46 -28.98 -47.84
C LEU A 824 -11.26 -29.11 -49.37
N PRO A 825 -12.20 -29.76 -50.07
CA PRO A 825 -12.19 -29.77 -51.54
C PRO A 825 -12.70 -28.43 -52.11
N GLY A 826 -12.16 -28.02 -53.27
CA GLY A 826 -12.64 -26.84 -54.00
C GLY A 826 -12.12 -25.49 -53.51
N GLY A 827 -11.17 -25.49 -52.57
CA GLY A 827 -10.47 -24.31 -52.09
C GLY A 827 -9.23 -23.92 -52.91
N LEU A 828 -8.41 -23.01 -52.38
CA LEU A 828 -7.15 -22.60 -53.01
C LEU A 828 -6.08 -23.71 -52.95
N ILE A 829 -6.11 -24.50 -51.87
CA ILE A 829 -5.29 -25.68 -51.66
C ILE A 829 -6.21 -26.90 -51.70
N GLU A 830 -6.00 -27.79 -52.67
CA GLU A 830 -6.90 -28.94 -52.89
C GLU A 830 -6.76 -29.99 -51.77
N GLY A 831 -7.78 -30.04 -50.89
CA GLY A 831 -7.92 -31.02 -49.81
C GLY A 831 -8.98 -32.07 -50.07
N ASN A 832 -8.92 -33.18 -49.33
CA ASN A 832 -9.81 -34.36 -49.51
C ASN A 832 -10.62 -34.71 -48.24
N GLY A 833 -10.62 -33.83 -47.24
CA GLY A 833 -11.20 -34.07 -45.93
C GLY A 833 -12.70 -33.78 -45.86
N THR A 834 -13.32 -34.17 -44.74
CA THR A 834 -14.69 -33.80 -44.42
C THR A 834 -14.73 -32.45 -43.72
N LEU A 835 -15.89 -31.77 -43.76
CA LEU A 835 -16.08 -30.51 -43.04
C LEU A 835 -15.76 -30.62 -41.55
N ALA A 836 -16.23 -31.68 -40.89
CA ALA A 836 -15.96 -31.89 -39.46
C ALA A 836 -14.46 -32.09 -39.17
N TYR A 837 -13.72 -32.74 -40.08
CA TYR A 837 -12.27 -32.86 -39.97
C TYR A 837 -11.57 -31.51 -40.16
N ALA A 838 -11.92 -30.74 -41.19
CA ALA A 838 -11.37 -29.42 -41.44
C ALA A 838 -11.63 -28.43 -40.29
N GLN A 839 -12.86 -28.43 -39.73
CA GLN A 839 -13.21 -27.65 -38.55
C GLN A 839 -12.42 -28.08 -37.32
N THR A 840 -12.16 -29.39 -37.13
CA THR A 840 -11.33 -29.88 -36.02
C THR A 840 -9.87 -29.44 -36.17
N MET A 841 -9.34 -29.47 -37.40
CA MET A 841 -8.00 -29.00 -37.72
C MET A 841 -7.86 -27.50 -37.47
N ALA A 842 -8.83 -26.70 -37.92
CA ALA A 842 -8.89 -25.26 -37.67
C ALA A 842 -8.98 -24.94 -36.17
N PHE A 843 -9.90 -25.60 -35.46
CA PHE A 843 -10.09 -25.47 -34.02
C PHE A 843 -8.80 -25.76 -33.25
N THR A 844 -8.13 -26.87 -33.58
CA THR A 844 -6.89 -27.28 -32.91
C THR A 844 -5.72 -26.35 -33.27
N THR A 845 -5.66 -25.89 -34.51
CA THR A 845 -4.64 -24.92 -34.97
C THR A 845 -4.80 -23.59 -34.22
N LEU A 846 -6.03 -23.11 -34.05
CA LEU A 846 -6.30 -21.86 -33.35
C LEU A 846 -5.94 -21.95 -31.86
N VAL A 847 -6.26 -23.05 -31.19
CA VAL A 847 -5.81 -23.32 -29.81
C VAL A 847 -4.28 -23.34 -29.74
N MET A 848 -3.61 -24.02 -30.68
CA MET A 848 -2.14 -24.05 -30.72
C MET A 848 -1.53 -22.67 -30.95
N PHE A 849 -2.14 -21.85 -31.81
CA PHE A 849 -1.72 -20.48 -32.05
C PHE A 849 -1.71 -19.68 -30.74
N GLN A 850 -2.75 -19.81 -29.93
CA GLN A 850 -2.83 -19.15 -28.63
C GLN A 850 -1.74 -19.65 -27.69
N LEU A 851 -1.52 -20.97 -27.61
CA LEU A 851 -0.47 -21.55 -26.77
C LEU A 851 0.94 -21.12 -27.18
N PHE A 852 1.23 -20.88 -28.46
CA PHE A 852 2.49 -20.26 -28.89
C PHE A 852 2.52 -18.77 -28.62
N ASN A 853 1.40 -18.07 -28.84
CA ASN A 853 1.29 -16.64 -28.64
C ASN A 853 1.43 -16.24 -27.16
N VAL A 854 1.04 -17.10 -26.21
CA VAL A 854 1.23 -16.81 -24.79
C VAL A 854 2.71 -16.56 -24.45
N LEU A 855 3.63 -17.24 -25.14
CA LEU A 855 5.08 -17.04 -24.98
C LEU A 855 5.50 -15.66 -25.50
N ASN A 856 4.97 -15.25 -26.66
CA ASN A 856 5.18 -13.93 -27.22
C ASN A 856 4.60 -12.82 -26.34
N ALA A 857 3.44 -13.07 -25.73
CA ALA A 857 2.68 -12.08 -24.99
C ALA A 857 3.39 -11.61 -23.71
N ARG A 858 4.38 -12.38 -23.22
CA ARG A 858 5.21 -12.05 -22.04
C ARG A 858 6.00 -10.75 -22.21
N SER A 859 6.33 -10.34 -23.44
CA SER A 859 7.01 -9.07 -23.68
C SER A 859 6.75 -8.54 -25.10
N ASP A 860 6.55 -7.23 -25.22
CA ASP A 860 6.44 -6.56 -26.53
C ASP A 860 7.79 -6.30 -27.20
N GLU A 861 8.83 -6.20 -26.38
CA GLU A 861 10.18 -5.75 -26.77
C GLU A 861 11.18 -6.91 -26.72
N ARG A 862 11.15 -7.72 -25.64
CA ARG A 862 12.10 -8.82 -25.45
C ARG A 862 11.66 -10.07 -26.19
N SER A 863 12.66 -10.87 -26.54
CA SER A 863 12.44 -12.19 -27.13
C SER A 863 11.67 -13.11 -26.18
N ALA A 864 10.74 -13.89 -26.74
CA ALA A 864 10.00 -14.94 -26.04
C ALA A 864 10.92 -15.99 -25.40
N PHE A 865 12.14 -16.18 -25.94
CA PHE A 865 13.11 -17.15 -25.43
C PHE A 865 13.82 -16.69 -24.15
N HIS A 866 13.72 -15.40 -23.80
CA HIS A 866 14.35 -14.88 -22.60
C HIS A 866 13.55 -15.28 -21.35
N GLY A 867 14.20 -16.02 -20.43
CA GLY A 867 13.56 -16.45 -19.18
C GLY A 867 12.36 -17.38 -19.39
N LEU A 868 12.37 -18.26 -20.40
CA LEU A 868 11.26 -19.15 -20.73
C LEU A 868 10.71 -19.96 -19.54
N LEU A 869 11.60 -20.45 -18.68
CA LEU A 869 11.25 -21.37 -17.59
C LEU A 869 11.01 -20.66 -16.24
N THR A 870 11.05 -19.32 -16.18
CA THR A 870 10.87 -18.60 -14.91
C THR A 870 9.44 -18.71 -14.39
N ASN A 871 8.45 -18.75 -15.27
CA ASN A 871 7.04 -18.89 -14.91
C ASN A 871 6.57 -20.35 -15.02
N ARG A 872 6.62 -21.07 -13.89
CA ARG A 872 6.20 -22.48 -13.81
C ARG A 872 4.68 -22.65 -13.98
N TRP A 873 3.90 -21.65 -13.58
CA TRP A 873 2.44 -21.66 -13.73
C TRP A 873 2.03 -21.61 -15.20
N LEU A 874 2.78 -20.87 -16.02
CA LEU A 874 2.52 -20.76 -17.46
C LEU A 874 2.65 -22.11 -18.17
N TRP A 875 3.72 -22.86 -17.89
CA TRP A 875 3.90 -24.20 -18.46
C TRP A 875 2.86 -25.20 -17.96
N GLY A 876 2.46 -25.10 -16.69
CA GLY A 876 1.34 -25.87 -16.16
C GLY A 876 0.03 -25.57 -16.89
N ALA A 877 -0.24 -24.29 -17.19
CA ALA A 877 -1.41 -23.87 -17.95
C ALA A 877 -1.36 -24.36 -19.41
N ILE A 878 -0.21 -24.26 -20.09
CA ILE A 878 -0.04 -24.78 -21.46
C ILE A 878 -0.28 -26.29 -21.49
N ALA A 879 0.34 -27.04 -20.58
CA ALA A 879 0.16 -28.48 -20.51
C ALA A 879 -1.30 -28.87 -20.23
N LEU A 880 -1.96 -28.16 -19.31
CA LEU A 880 -3.37 -28.34 -19.03
C LEU A 880 -4.23 -28.09 -20.27
N SER A 881 -4.00 -26.98 -20.99
CA SER A 881 -4.76 -26.65 -22.21
C SER A 881 -4.58 -27.71 -23.31
N VAL A 882 -3.37 -28.24 -23.51
CA VAL A 882 -3.14 -29.34 -24.47
C VAL A 882 -3.88 -30.62 -24.06
N VAL A 883 -3.85 -30.98 -22.78
CA VAL A 883 -4.58 -32.16 -22.26
C VAL A 883 -6.09 -31.99 -22.44
N LEU A 884 -6.63 -30.83 -22.08
CA LEU A 884 -8.04 -30.52 -22.24
C LEU A 884 -8.45 -30.54 -23.71
N GLN A 885 -7.62 -30.00 -24.62
CA GLN A 885 -7.85 -30.07 -26.06
C GLN A 885 -7.87 -31.51 -26.58
N ALA A 886 -6.93 -32.35 -26.12
CA ALA A 886 -6.91 -33.76 -26.47
C ALA A 886 -8.17 -34.51 -25.98
N LEU A 887 -8.68 -34.19 -24.78
CA LEU A 887 -9.92 -34.79 -24.28
C LEU A 887 -11.11 -34.46 -25.20
N VAL A 888 -11.24 -33.22 -25.66
CA VAL A 888 -12.32 -32.83 -26.58
C VAL A 888 -12.22 -33.54 -27.94
N ILE A 889 -11.00 -33.81 -28.40
CA ILE A 889 -10.76 -34.44 -29.70
C ILE A 889 -10.88 -35.97 -29.65
N TYR A 890 -10.63 -36.64 -28.51
CA TYR A 890 -10.56 -38.10 -28.45
C TYR A 890 -11.65 -38.78 -27.60
N VAL A 891 -12.35 -38.06 -26.72
CA VAL A 891 -13.39 -38.63 -25.86
C VAL A 891 -14.74 -38.61 -26.60
N PRO A 892 -15.37 -39.76 -26.91
CA PRO A 892 -16.52 -39.80 -27.85
C PRO A 892 -17.74 -38.95 -27.46
N PRO A 893 -18.14 -38.85 -26.17
CA PRO A 893 -19.18 -37.90 -25.76
C PRO A 893 -18.81 -36.44 -26.02
N LEU A 894 -17.54 -36.07 -25.84
CA LEU A 894 -17.05 -34.71 -26.09
C LEU A 894 -16.92 -34.45 -27.60
N GLN A 895 -16.49 -35.43 -28.39
CA GLN A 895 -16.43 -35.29 -29.85
C GLN A 895 -17.77 -34.91 -30.46
N LYS A 896 -18.86 -35.54 -30.00
CA LYS A 896 -20.22 -35.21 -30.45
C LYS A 896 -20.68 -33.83 -29.95
N ALA A 897 -20.29 -33.44 -28.74
CA ALA A 897 -20.66 -32.16 -28.14
C ALA A 897 -19.98 -30.96 -28.83
N PHE A 898 -18.74 -31.14 -29.29
CA PHE A 898 -17.93 -30.09 -29.93
C PHE A 898 -17.81 -30.25 -31.46
N SER A 899 -18.54 -31.20 -32.04
CA SER A 899 -18.50 -31.53 -33.47
C SER A 899 -17.07 -31.78 -33.98
N THR A 900 -16.26 -32.50 -33.19
CA THR A 900 -14.86 -32.81 -33.52
C THR A 900 -14.69 -34.25 -34.02
N THR A 901 -13.57 -34.47 -34.71
CA THR A 901 -13.15 -35.80 -35.21
C THR A 901 -11.77 -36.15 -34.67
N ALA A 902 -11.46 -37.44 -34.56
CA ALA A 902 -10.16 -37.87 -34.04
C ALA A 902 -9.04 -37.47 -35.02
N LEU A 903 -8.07 -36.70 -34.52
CA LEU A 903 -6.89 -36.31 -35.28
C LEU A 903 -5.78 -37.37 -35.18
N THR A 904 -5.00 -37.55 -36.23
CA THR A 904 -3.79 -38.35 -36.22
C THR A 904 -2.63 -37.59 -35.57
N PHE A 905 -1.55 -38.28 -35.23
CA PHE A 905 -0.36 -37.61 -34.69
C PHE A 905 0.26 -36.62 -35.68
N THR A 906 0.21 -36.92 -36.98
CA THR A 906 0.68 -36.03 -38.05
C THR A 906 -0.14 -34.74 -38.12
N ASP A 907 -1.45 -34.84 -37.91
CA ASP A 907 -2.35 -33.68 -37.87
C ASP A 907 -1.96 -32.71 -36.75
N TRP A 908 -1.67 -33.22 -35.55
CA TRP A 908 -1.18 -32.39 -34.45
C TRP A 908 0.14 -31.69 -34.78
N ILE A 909 1.07 -32.39 -35.44
CA ILE A 909 2.33 -31.78 -35.90
C ILE A 909 2.05 -30.67 -36.91
N TYR A 910 1.14 -30.89 -37.86
CA TYR A 910 0.78 -29.88 -38.86
C TYR A 910 0.17 -28.64 -38.19
N CYS A 911 -0.83 -28.82 -37.32
CA CYS A 911 -1.42 -27.76 -36.52
C CYS A 911 -0.35 -26.99 -35.73
N ALA A 912 0.54 -27.70 -35.03
CA ALA A 912 1.60 -27.09 -34.24
C ALA A 912 2.65 -26.36 -35.10
N ALA A 913 3.01 -26.91 -36.26
CA ALA A 913 3.96 -26.29 -37.19
C ALA A 913 3.42 -24.98 -37.74
N VAL A 914 2.18 -24.97 -38.23
CA VAL A 914 1.52 -23.74 -38.70
C VAL A 914 1.35 -22.76 -37.55
N ALA A 915 0.88 -23.23 -36.39
CA ALA A 915 0.69 -22.38 -35.22
C ALA A 915 1.99 -21.73 -34.72
N SER A 916 3.12 -22.43 -34.81
CA SER A 916 4.43 -21.90 -34.41
C SER A 916 4.85 -20.67 -35.23
N SER A 917 4.26 -20.44 -36.40
CA SER A 917 4.53 -19.24 -37.21
C SER A 917 4.28 -17.94 -36.45
N VAL A 918 3.31 -17.90 -35.52
CA VAL A 918 3.06 -16.70 -34.70
C VAL A 918 4.23 -16.38 -33.78
N LEU A 919 4.91 -17.41 -33.25
CA LEU A 919 6.13 -17.27 -32.46
C LEU A 919 7.23 -16.63 -33.32
N TRP A 920 7.53 -17.24 -34.46
CA TRP A 920 8.64 -16.80 -35.32
C TRP A 920 8.42 -15.42 -35.94
N LEU A 921 7.22 -15.15 -36.47
CA LEU A 921 6.90 -13.87 -37.12
C LEU A 921 6.88 -12.72 -36.11
N ARG A 922 6.39 -12.95 -34.88
CA ARG A 922 6.44 -11.93 -33.84
C ARG A 922 7.87 -11.68 -33.36
N GLU A 923 8.68 -12.71 -33.20
CA GLU A 923 10.09 -12.58 -32.84
C GLU A 923 10.91 -11.84 -33.91
N LEU A 924 10.65 -12.11 -35.20
CA LEU A 924 11.22 -11.35 -36.30
C LEU A 924 10.83 -9.86 -36.22
N SER A 925 9.54 -9.58 -35.99
CA SER A 925 9.05 -8.21 -35.81
C SER A 925 9.69 -7.49 -34.62
N LYS A 926 9.95 -8.18 -33.50
CA LYS A 926 10.67 -7.60 -32.36
C LYS A 926 12.14 -7.32 -32.69
N THR A 927 12.80 -8.25 -33.36
CA THR A 927 14.22 -8.12 -33.74
C THR A 927 14.43 -6.96 -34.71
N LEU A 928 13.54 -6.81 -35.70
CA LEU A 928 13.57 -5.70 -36.66
C LEU A 928 13.33 -4.32 -36.03
N LYS A 929 12.73 -4.26 -34.84
CA LYS A 929 12.58 -3.00 -34.09
C LYS A 929 13.79 -2.65 -33.23
N GLN A 930 14.62 -3.65 -32.89
CA GLN A 930 15.84 -3.48 -32.10
C GLN A 930 17.06 -3.13 -32.96
N LEU A 931 17.03 -3.53 -34.24
CA LEU A 931 17.94 -3.09 -35.31
C LEU A 931 17.55 -1.69 -35.79
#